data_AF-A0A0E0R2T4-F1
#
_entry.id   AF-A0A0E0R2T4-F1
#
_cell.length_a   1.000
_cell.length_b   1.000
_cell.length_c   1.000
_cell.angle_alpha   90.00
_cell.angle_beta   90.00
_cell.angle_gamma   90.00
#
_symmetry.space_group_name_H-M   'P 1'
#
loop_
_entity.id
_entity.type
_entity.pdbx_description
1 polymer ?
#
loop_
_entity_poly.entity_id
_entity_poly.type
_entity_poly.pdbx_seq_one_letter_code
_entity_poly.pdbx_strand_id
1 'polypeptide(L)'
;MLPGSAAPAAGSGMFVPTQTVGTVLCCICGVAMQPNPANMCARCIRARVDITEGVPRHAAVVYCPDCTSYLQPPRSWLRAGPESPELMQILLRRLNRPLARLRVSLSAAEFVFSEPHSKRLRLKLRLRREVFNAVVLEQTHPVEFTVHDRLCDACARAQSNPDQWVAVVQLRQHVPHRRTFLYLEQLLLKHGQASLALRVAAAPGGLDFFFGSRSHAARLVDFLATVAPVQTQTAKQLVSHDTKSNVYNYKHTFSVEICPICREDLIALSPQVSRDLGGLGPIVLCIKVTNAIALLDPLTLRVHHLEEKKYRVYNFKAALTSKQLVEYIVLDIEHESPEITIDGSRYQLAYAQVARVSDFGKNDTMFTVRTHLGHLLNPGDLALGYDLYGANLNDDDMDTAMMRHSLPEVILVKKSFAKRPRTRRWKLKRLPMEEDAVNKAKGELEKRADEYEEFLRDLEHNSDIRFQIDLYKDEDYRSEMASTIGDDVPTMPIEELIEDLSLGDDEEEDEGGEGNQHAVMIDQIMGDVVKDLVAGTVGGAANLIVGHPFDTIKVKLQSQPTPAPGQFPKYAGAVDAVKQTIATEGPRGLYKGMGAPLATVAAFNALLFTVRGQMEALLRSEPGQPLTVNQQVVAGAGAGVAVSFLACPTELIKCRLQAQSALAEAAAASGVALPKGPIDVAKHVVREAGMKGLFKGLVPTMGREVPGNAVMFGVYEGTKQYLAGGQDTSNLGRGSLILSGGLAGAVFWLSVYPTDVVKSVIQVDDYKKPRYSGSVDAFKKILAADGVKGLYKGFGPAMARSVPANAATFLAYEITRSALG
;
A
#
# COMPACT_ATOMS: atom_id res chain seq x y z
N MET A 1 10.30 -50.68 -21.52
CA MET A 1 9.25 -51.49 -22.17
C MET A 1 9.93 -52.68 -22.83
N LEU A 2 9.72 -53.87 -22.26
CA LEU A 2 10.07 -55.14 -22.88
C LEU A 2 9.24 -55.31 -24.17
N PRO A 3 9.80 -55.80 -25.29
CA PRO A 3 8.96 -56.27 -26.39
C PRO A 3 8.43 -57.66 -26.03
N GLY A 4 7.12 -57.81 -26.12
CA GLY A 4 6.38 -59.00 -25.74
C GLY A 4 6.71 -60.23 -26.59
N SER A 5 6.72 -61.37 -25.93
CA SER A 5 6.68 -62.70 -26.53
C SER A 5 5.29 -62.94 -27.17
N ALA A 6 5.23 -62.95 -28.50
CA ALA A 6 4.10 -63.51 -29.22
C ALA A 6 4.33 -65.03 -29.40
N ALA A 7 3.38 -65.84 -28.94
CA ALA A 7 3.33 -67.28 -29.20
C ALA A 7 2.93 -67.55 -30.67
N PRO A 8 3.45 -68.59 -31.34
CA PRO A 8 3.01 -68.93 -32.68
C PRO A 8 1.74 -69.78 -32.63
N ALA A 9 0.75 -69.40 -33.45
CA ALA A 9 -0.41 -70.22 -33.73
C ALA A 9 -0.02 -71.44 -34.57
N ALA A 10 -0.54 -72.61 -34.18
CA ALA A 10 -0.41 -73.84 -34.94
C ALA A 10 -1.30 -73.78 -36.20
N GLY A 11 -0.69 -73.91 -37.38
CA GLY A 11 -1.42 -73.95 -38.64
C GLY A 11 -0.56 -74.48 -39.78
N SER A 12 -0.96 -75.64 -40.31
CA SER A 12 -0.64 -76.23 -41.62
C SER A 12 0.84 -76.46 -41.98
N GLY A 13 1.18 -77.74 -42.15
CA GLY A 13 2.49 -78.22 -42.56
C GLY A 13 2.92 -77.76 -43.95
N MET A 14 3.65 -76.66 -44.00
CA MET A 14 4.65 -76.41 -45.03
C MET A 14 6.03 -76.41 -44.38
N PHE A 15 6.94 -77.23 -44.90
CA PHE A 15 8.36 -77.21 -44.52
C PHE A 15 8.92 -75.84 -44.89
N VAL A 16 9.01 -74.93 -43.91
CA VAL A 16 9.80 -73.71 -44.04
C VAL A 16 11.26 -74.16 -43.91
N PRO A 17 12.09 -74.07 -44.97
CA PRO A 17 13.50 -74.39 -44.82
C PRO A 17 14.05 -73.51 -43.71
N THR A 18 14.66 -74.13 -42.69
CA THR A 18 15.46 -73.40 -41.70
C THR A 18 16.48 -72.59 -42.48
N GLN A 19 16.28 -71.27 -42.57
CA GLN A 19 17.28 -70.38 -43.12
C GLN A 19 18.54 -70.59 -42.27
N THR A 20 19.54 -71.23 -42.83
CA THR A 20 20.87 -71.30 -42.22
C THR A 20 21.37 -69.86 -42.15
N VAL A 21 21.25 -69.23 -40.99
CA VAL A 21 21.83 -67.91 -40.74
C VAL A 21 23.34 -68.11 -40.78
N GLY A 22 23.96 -67.86 -41.94
CA GLY A 22 25.38 -68.02 -42.14
C GLY A 22 26.14 -67.14 -41.15
N THR A 23 26.94 -67.75 -40.28
CA THR A 23 27.82 -67.03 -39.36
C THR A 23 29.20 -66.89 -39.99
N VAL A 24 29.76 -65.68 -39.96
CA VAL A 24 31.14 -65.39 -40.40
C VAL A 24 32.00 -65.16 -39.16
N LEU A 25 33.27 -65.54 -39.21
CA LEU A 25 34.23 -65.26 -38.14
C LEU A 25 34.73 -63.82 -38.25
N CYS A 26 34.83 -63.13 -37.11
CA CYS A 26 35.49 -61.82 -37.04
C CYS A 26 36.96 -61.93 -37.49
N CYS A 27 37.39 -61.06 -38.40
CA CYS A 27 38.75 -61.06 -38.95
C CYS A 27 39.87 -60.73 -37.94
N ILE A 28 39.52 -60.29 -36.71
CA ILE A 28 40.48 -59.92 -35.67
C ILE A 28 40.49 -60.93 -34.50
N CYS A 29 39.32 -61.31 -33.98
CA CYS A 29 39.22 -62.12 -32.76
C CYS A 29 38.64 -63.52 -32.96
N GLY A 30 38.23 -63.87 -34.19
CA GLY A 30 37.71 -65.21 -34.50
C GLY A 30 36.35 -65.55 -33.89
N VAL A 31 35.64 -64.59 -33.27
CA VAL A 31 34.28 -64.83 -32.75
C VAL A 31 33.28 -64.95 -33.90
N ALA A 32 32.41 -65.97 -33.84
CA ALA A 32 31.31 -66.16 -34.78
C ALA A 32 30.27 -65.03 -34.64
N MET A 33 29.91 -64.41 -35.76
CA MET A 33 29.00 -63.26 -35.82
C MET A 33 28.15 -63.29 -37.10
N GLN A 34 27.12 -62.46 -37.18
CA GLN A 34 26.41 -62.23 -38.43
C GLN A 34 27.30 -61.43 -39.40
N PRO A 35 27.24 -61.71 -40.71
CA PRO A 35 28.00 -60.98 -41.72
C PRO A 35 27.65 -59.50 -41.68
N ASN A 36 28.67 -58.65 -41.61
CA ASN A 36 28.54 -57.20 -41.70
C ASN A 36 29.59 -56.64 -42.70
N PRO A 37 29.37 -55.46 -43.29
CA PRO A 37 30.28 -54.88 -44.29
C PRO A 37 31.71 -54.68 -43.79
N ALA A 38 31.90 -54.59 -42.47
CA ALA A 38 33.20 -54.39 -41.83
C ALA A 38 33.98 -55.69 -41.55
N ASN A 39 33.36 -56.87 -41.70
CA ASN A 39 33.92 -58.19 -41.34
C ASN A 39 34.51 -58.27 -39.91
N MET A 40 34.07 -57.38 -39.01
CA MET A 40 34.54 -57.26 -37.63
C MET A 40 33.38 -57.37 -36.64
N CYS A 41 33.59 -58.02 -35.50
CA CYS A 41 32.58 -58.07 -34.45
C CYS A 41 32.45 -56.72 -33.74
N ALA A 42 31.29 -56.48 -33.10
CA ALA A 42 31.00 -55.20 -32.44
C ALA A 42 32.06 -54.77 -31.40
N ARG A 43 32.71 -55.72 -30.71
CA ARG A 43 33.78 -55.43 -29.75
C ARG A 43 35.05 -54.92 -30.44
N CYS A 44 35.44 -55.54 -31.56
CA CYS A 44 36.63 -55.13 -32.32
C CYS A 44 36.42 -53.77 -33.03
N ILE A 45 35.21 -53.52 -33.54
CA ILE A 45 34.86 -52.22 -34.13
C ILE A 45 34.95 -51.10 -33.08
N ARG A 46 34.36 -51.30 -31.90
CA ARG A 46 34.41 -50.32 -30.79
C ARG A 46 35.82 -50.05 -30.28
N ALA A 47 36.70 -51.04 -30.31
CA ALA A 47 38.07 -50.89 -29.82
C ALA A 47 39.00 -50.17 -30.81
N ARG A 48 38.71 -50.23 -32.12
CA ARG A 48 39.56 -49.62 -33.16
C ARG A 48 39.06 -48.27 -33.67
N VAL A 49 37.77 -48.00 -33.55
CA VAL A 49 37.14 -46.80 -34.11
C VAL A 49 36.59 -45.93 -32.99
N ASP A 50 37.19 -44.76 -32.81
CA ASP A 50 36.65 -43.68 -31.99
C ASP A 50 36.07 -42.60 -32.92
N ILE A 51 34.74 -42.42 -32.90
CA ILE A 51 34.09 -41.36 -33.69
C ILE A 51 34.09 -40.01 -32.95
N THR A 52 34.55 -39.99 -31.70
CA THR A 52 34.61 -38.80 -30.84
C THR A 52 35.97 -38.10 -30.89
N GLU A 53 36.94 -38.68 -31.59
CA GLU A 53 38.27 -38.09 -31.77
C GLU A 53 38.16 -36.73 -32.47
N GLY A 54 38.64 -35.67 -31.79
CA GLY A 54 38.56 -34.28 -32.26
C GLY A 54 37.33 -33.50 -31.81
N VAL A 55 36.36 -34.11 -31.13
CA VAL A 55 35.25 -33.38 -30.47
C VAL A 55 35.79 -32.74 -29.18
N PRO A 56 35.58 -31.43 -28.95
CA PRO A 56 36.07 -30.78 -27.75
C PRO A 56 35.34 -31.31 -26.51
N ARG A 57 36.11 -31.81 -25.54
CA ARG A 57 35.60 -32.23 -24.22
C ARG A 57 35.25 -31.05 -23.32
N HIS A 58 35.86 -29.90 -23.57
CA HIS A 58 35.68 -28.67 -22.80
C HIS A 58 35.32 -27.51 -23.71
N ALA A 59 34.33 -26.71 -23.31
CA ALA A 59 33.94 -25.49 -24.00
C ALA A 59 33.54 -24.40 -23.00
N ALA A 60 33.65 -23.13 -23.39
CA ALA A 60 33.31 -22.01 -22.53
C ALA A 60 32.02 -21.34 -22.97
N VAL A 61 31.21 -20.91 -22.01
CA VAL A 61 29.98 -20.14 -22.22
C VAL A 61 30.00 -18.93 -21.32
N VAL A 62 29.46 -17.81 -21.80
CA VAL A 62 29.37 -16.58 -21.03
C VAL A 62 27.93 -16.39 -20.55
N TYR A 63 27.77 -16.10 -19.25
CA TYR A 63 26.49 -15.95 -18.56
C TYR A 63 26.42 -14.57 -17.90
N CYS A 64 25.28 -13.90 -18.00
CA CYS A 64 25.00 -12.66 -17.32
C CYS A 64 24.22 -12.94 -16.03
N PRO A 65 24.80 -12.66 -14.84
CA PRO A 65 24.14 -12.96 -13.57
C PRO A 65 22.86 -12.14 -13.34
N ASP A 66 22.79 -10.90 -13.82
CA ASP A 66 21.67 -9.99 -13.53
C ASP A 66 20.40 -10.32 -14.33
N CYS A 67 20.56 -10.63 -15.63
CA CYS A 67 19.43 -10.87 -16.53
C CYS A 67 19.24 -12.34 -16.90
N THR A 68 19.96 -13.27 -16.25
CA THR A 68 19.84 -14.73 -16.46
C THR A 68 19.97 -15.13 -17.94
N SER A 69 20.88 -14.46 -18.66
CA SER A 69 21.02 -14.60 -20.11
C SER A 69 22.38 -15.14 -20.49
N TYR A 70 22.42 -15.96 -21.52
CA TYR A 70 23.65 -16.54 -22.06
C TYR A 70 24.03 -15.85 -23.37
N LEU A 71 25.33 -15.63 -23.58
CA LEU A 71 25.84 -15.06 -24.82
C LEU A 71 25.86 -16.11 -25.92
N GLN A 72 25.06 -15.86 -26.94
CA GLN A 72 25.17 -16.49 -28.24
C GLN A 72 26.11 -15.64 -29.12
N PRO A 73 27.32 -16.14 -29.46
CA PRO A 73 28.24 -15.42 -30.34
C PRO A 73 27.59 -15.16 -31.71
N PRO A 74 27.80 -13.99 -32.32
CA PRO A 74 28.82 -12.99 -31.97
C PRO A 74 28.42 -11.94 -30.93
N ARG A 75 27.14 -11.56 -30.78
CA ARG A 75 26.70 -10.48 -29.86
C ARG A 75 25.31 -10.64 -29.25
N SER A 76 24.54 -11.66 -29.61
CA SER A 76 23.15 -11.79 -29.12
C SER A 76 23.12 -12.46 -27.75
N TRP A 77 22.34 -11.90 -26.83
CA TRP A 77 22.08 -12.51 -25.53
C TRP A 77 20.69 -13.13 -25.56
N LEU A 78 20.57 -14.37 -25.11
CA LEU A 78 19.30 -15.08 -25.01
C LEU A 78 19.06 -15.47 -23.55
N ARG A 79 17.88 -15.12 -23.04
CA ARG A 79 17.44 -15.55 -21.72
C ARG A 79 17.11 -17.03 -21.78
N ALA A 80 17.74 -17.83 -20.91
CA ALA A 80 17.51 -19.26 -20.85
C ALA A 80 17.59 -19.72 -19.39
N GLY A 81 16.64 -20.55 -18.98
CA GLY A 81 16.67 -21.18 -17.66
C GLY A 81 17.75 -22.26 -17.57
N PRO A 82 18.13 -22.69 -16.35
CA PRO A 82 18.93 -23.90 -16.20
C PRO A 82 18.18 -25.09 -16.82
N GLU A 83 18.93 -25.96 -17.52
CA GLU A 83 18.40 -27.16 -18.19
C GLU A 83 17.25 -26.92 -19.19
N SER A 84 17.10 -25.68 -19.69
CA SER A 84 16.05 -25.34 -20.64
C SER A 84 16.41 -25.75 -22.09
N PRO A 85 15.42 -25.95 -22.98
CA PRO A 85 15.69 -26.27 -24.38
C PRO A 85 16.43 -25.13 -25.11
N GLU A 86 16.23 -23.88 -24.70
CA GLU A 86 16.96 -22.72 -25.23
C GLU A 86 18.45 -22.79 -24.85
N LEU A 87 18.76 -23.18 -23.61
CA LEU A 87 20.14 -23.39 -23.18
C LEU A 87 20.80 -24.51 -23.98
N MET A 88 20.10 -25.63 -24.19
CA MET A 88 20.58 -26.72 -25.05
C MET A 88 20.92 -26.21 -26.45
N GLN A 89 20.06 -25.38 -27.05
CA GLN A 89 20.30 -24.79 -28.37
C GLN A 89 21.59 -23.93 -28.41
N ILE A 90 21.83 -23.11 -27.37
CA ILE A 90 23.05 -22.28 -27.28
C ILE A 90 24.30 -23.15 -27.19
N LEU A 91 24.27 -24.20 -26.37
CA LEU A 91 25.39 -25.13 -26.18
C LEU A 91 25.69 -25.92 -27.47
N LEU A 92 24.66 -26.47 -28.12
CA LEU A 92 24.80 -27.22 -29.37
C LEU A 92 25.29 -26.34 -30.52
N ARG A 93 24.85 -25.07 -30.61
CA ARG A 93 25.34 -24.13 -31.63
C ARG A 93 26.86 -23.91 -31.55
N ARG A 94 27.44 -23.94 -30.35
CA ARG A 94 28.91 -23.85 -30.18
C ARG A 94 29.64 -25.11 -30.65
N LEU A 95 28.99 -26.27 -30.60
CA LEU A 95 29.52 -27.55 -31.05
C LEU A 95 29.23 -27.85 -32.53
N ASN A 96 28.35 -27.10 -33.19
CA ASN A 96 27.96 -27.37 -34.57
C ASN A 96 29.15 -27.29 -35.55
N ARG A 97 30.03 -26.29 -35.41
CA ARG A 97 31.22 -26.16 -36.25
C ARG A 97 32.19 -27.35 -36.14
N PRO A 98 32.62 -27.79 -34.94
CA PRO A 98 33.49 -28.96 -34.82
C PRO A 98 32.81 -30.26 -35.28
N LEU A 99 31.52 -30.45 -35.00
CA LEU A 99 30.77 -31.63 -35.46
C LEU A 99 30.66 -31.71 -36.99
N ALA A 100 30.35 -30.58 -37.64
CA ALA A 100 30.30 -30.49 -39.09
C ALA A 100 31.66 -30.79 -39.76
N ARG A 101 32.76 -30.32 -39.16
CA ARG A 101 34.13 -30.59 -39.64
C ARG A 101 34.45 -32.08 -39.65
N LEU A 102 34.00 -32.82 -38.63
CA LEU A 102 34.28 -34.24 -38.46
C LEU A 102 33.28 -35.15 -39.19
N ARG A 103 32.28 -34.57 -39.88
CA ARG A 103 31.16 -35.29 -40.53
C ARG A 103 30.44 -36.24 -39.55
N VAL A 104 30.30 -35.81 -38.29
CA VAL A 104 29.59 -36.54 -37.24
C VAL A 104 28.22 -35.90 -37.05
N SER A 105 27.17 -36.72 -37.08
CA SER A 105 25.80 -36.28 -36.83
C SER A 105 25.43 -36.45 -35.35
N LEU A 106 24.64 -35.53 -34.81
CA LEU A 106 24.10 -35.63 -33.45
C LEU A 106 22.80 -36.45 -33.51
N SER A 107 22.70 -37.54 -32.74
CA SER A 107 21.46 -38.32 -32.61
C SER A 107 20.61 -37.84 -31.43
N ALA A 108 21.23 -37.55 -30.29
CA ALA A 108 20.56 -37.04 -29.10
C ALA A 108 21.52 -36.23 -28.22
N ALA A 109 20.96 -35.33 -27.41
CA ALA A 109 21.70 -34.60 -26.38
C ALA A 109 20.88 -34.59 -25.09
N GLU A 110 21.52 -34.92 -23.97
CA GLU A 110 20.89 -34.99 -22.65
C GLU A 110 21.72 -34.16 -21.66
N PHE A 111 21.05 -33.40 -20.78
CA PHE A 111 21.74 -32.77 -19.67
C PHE A 111 22.14 -33.83 -18.64
N VAL A 112 23.35 -33.68 -18.09
CA VAL A 112 23.81 -34.43 -16.93
C VAL A 112 23.86 -33.46 -15.78
N PHE A 113 23.17 -33.80 -14.69
CA PHE A 113 23.14 -32.98 -13.50
C PHE A 113 24.56 -32.60 -13.05
N SER A 114 24.76 -31.30 -12.84
CA SER A 114 25.96 -30.72 -12.25
C SER A 114 25.54 -29.75 -11.15
N GLU A 115 26.37 -29.66 -10.12
CA GLU A 115 26.04 -28.79 -8.98
C GLU A 115 25.99 -27.32 -9.43
N PRO A 116 24.93 -26.56 -9.10
CA PRO A 116 24.75 -25.18 -9.56
C PRO A 116 25.93 -24.24 -9.23
N HIS A 117 26.56 -24.42 -8.06
CA HIS A 117 27.71 -23.62 -7.62
C HIS A 117 29.02 -23.94 -8.36
N SER A 118 29.08 -25.08 -9.05
CA SER A 118 30.30 -25.54 -9.73
C SER A 118 30.65 -24.73 -10.98
N LYS A 119 29.73 -23.86 -11.45
CA LYS A 119 29.83 -23.11 -12.72
C LYS A 119 30.18 -23.99 -13.92
N ARG A 120 29.70 -25.24 -13.89
CA ARG A 120 29.90 -26.23 -14.94
C ARG A 120 28.55 -26.76 -15.39
N LEU A 121 28.38 -26.89 -16.69
CA LEU A 121 27.23 -27.57 -17.31
C LEU A 121 27.74 -28.80 -18.04
N ARG A 122 27.11 -29.96 -17.83
CA ARG A 122 27.52 -31.20 -18.49
C ARG A 122 26.45 -31.65 -19.48
N LEU A 123 26.88 -31.91 -20.71
CA LEU A 123 26.04 -32.47 -21.77
C LEU A 123 26.56 -33.84 -22.16
N LYS A 124 25.65 -34.83 -22.21
CA LYS A 124 25.92 -36.13 -22.79
C LYS A 124 25.39 -36.13 -24.21
N LEU A 125 26.31 -36.16 -25.18
CA LEU A 125 25.98 -36.19 -26.60
C LEU A 125 26.00 -37.63 -27.09
N ARG A 126 25.00 -38.02 -27.86
CA ARG A 126 25.03 -39.24 -28.66
C ARG A 126 25.36 -38.86 -30.10
N LEU A 127 26.49 -39.37 -30.56
CA LEU A 127 27.07 -39.03 -31.85
C LEU A 127 26.98 -40.24 -32.77
N ARG A 128 26.59 -40.00 -34.02
CA ARG A 128 26.40 -41.00 -35.06
C ARG A 128 27.27 -40.66 -36.26
N ARG A 129 28.10 -41.60 -36.71
CA ARG A 129 28.93 -41.46 -37.91
C ARG A 129 28.99 -42.78 -38.66
N GLU A 130 29.02 -42.70 -39.99
CA GLU A 130 29.25 -43.85 -40.86
C GLU A 130 30.76 -44.15 -40.94
N VAL A 131 31.09 -45.42 -40.77
CA VAL A 131 32.44 -45.98 -40.74
C VAL A 131 32.44 -47.23 -41.62
N PHE A 132 33.51 -47.50 -42.37
CA PHE A 132 33.64 -48.70 -43.22
C PHE A 132 32.38 -49.02 -44.05
N ASN A 133 32.16 -48.27 -45.14
CA ASN A 133 31.14 -48.49 -46.17
C ASN A 133 29.81 -49.07 -45.62
N ALA A 134 28.92 -48.20 -45.15
CA ALA A 134 27.59 -48.48 -44.62
C ALA A 134 27.45 -49.00 -43.17
N VAL A 135 28.53 -49.12 -42.37
CA VAL A 135 28.41 -49.40 -40.92
C VAL A 135 28.26 -48.12 -40.12
N VAL A 136 27.10 -47.92 -39.52
CA VAL A 136 26.84 -46.77 -38.64
C VAL A 136 27.26 -47.10 -37.22
N LEU A 137 28.12 -46.26 -36.65
CA LEU A 137 28.51 -46.34 -35.24
C LEU A 137 27.85 -45.20 -34.45
N GLU A 138 27.29 -45.52 -33.28
CA GLU A 138 26.81 -44.56 -32.30
C GLU A 138 27.68 -44.63 -31.03
N GLN A 139 28.17 -43.49 -30.56
CA GLN A 139 28.99 -43.37 -29.35
C GLN A 139 28.52 -42.19 -28.50
N THR A 140 28.61 -42.36 -27.18
CA THR A 140 28.30 -41.30 -26.20
C THR A 140 29.55 -40.51 -25.86
N HIS A 141 29.49 -39.19 -25.99
CA HIS A 141 30.57 -38.28 -25.65
C HIS A 141 30.09 -37.21 -24.64
N PRO A 142 30.59 -37.22 -23.39
CA PRO A 142 30.30 -36.16 -22.44
C PRO A 142 31.14 -34.91 -22.73
N VAL A 143 30.49 -33.76 -22.80
CA VAL A 143 31.12 -32.44 -22.94
C VAL A 143 30.83 -31.60 -21.71
N GLU A 144 31.88 -31.01 -21.14
CA GLU A 144 31.78 -30.11 -19.99
C GLU A 144 31.94 -28.65 -20.43
N PHE A 145 30.96 -27.82 -20.09
CA PHE A 145 30.96 -26.40 -20.38
C PHE A 145 31.29 -25.60 -19.12
N THR A 146 32.33 -24.78 -19.17
CA THR A 146 32.66 -23.83 -18.11
C THR A 146 31.89 -22.53 -18.30
N VAL A 147 31.20 -22.09 -17.25
CA VAL A 147 30.39 -20.88 -17.24
C VAL A 147 31.22 -19.72 -16.71
N HIS A 148 31.43 -18.70 -17.54
CA HIS A 148 32.08 -17.45 -17.18
C HIS A 148 31.04 -16.36 -16.98
N ASP A 149 31.06 -15.74 -15.81
CA ASP A 149 30.17 -14.62 -15.52
C ASP A 149 30.71 -13.35 -16.18
N ARG A 150 29.87 -12.72 -17.01
CA ARG A 150 30.13 -11.40 -17.58
C ARG A 150 28.80 -10.72 -17.80
N LEU A 151 28.72 -9.47 -17.39
CA LEU A 151 27.54 -8.64 -17.61
C LEU A 151 27.32 -8.40 -19.11
N CYS A 152 26.07 -8.47 -19.55
CA CYS A 152 25.71 -8.03 -20.89
C CYS A 152 25.80 -6.50 -20.99
N ASP A 153 25.93 -5.96 -22.20
CA ASP A 153 26.11 -4.52 -22.41
C ASP A 153 24.93 -3.69 -21.86
N ALA A 154 23.73 -4.27 -21.75
CA ALA A 154 22.59 -3.63 -21.12
C ALA A 154 22.72 -3.56 -19.59
N CYS A 155 23.01 -4.68 -18.92
CA CYS A 155 23.21 -4.75 -17.46
C CYS A 155 24.44 -3.97 -17.01
N ALA A 156 25.54 -4.02 -17.78
CA ALA A 156 26.73 -3.22 -17.52
C ALA A 156 26.43 -1.72 -17.55
N ARG A 157 25.61 -1.25 -18.52
CA ARG A 157 25.16 0.15 -18.56
C ARG A 157 24.26 0.49 -17.38
N ALA A 158 23.29 -0.37 -17.06
CA ALA A 158 22.40 -0.18 -15.93
C ALA A 158 23.16 -0.11 -14.58
N GLN A 159 24.22 -0.89 -14.40
CA GLN A 159 25.04 -0.84 -13.20
C GLN A 159 25.96 0.39 -13.15
N SER A 160 26.45 0.85 -14.31
CA SER A 160 27.29 2.05 -14.39
C SER A 160 26.51 3.34 -14.13
N ASN A 161 25.24 3.39 -14.54
CA ASN A 161 24.35 4.51 -14.31
C ASN A 161 22.89 4.03 -14.26
N PRO A 162 22.37 3.70 -13.07
CA PRO A 162 21.02 3.15 -12.90
C PRO A 162 19.92 4.12 -13.34
N ASP A 163 20.18 5.43 -13.36
CA ASP A 163 19.24 6.47 -13.79
C ASP A 163 19.27 6.72 -15.31
N GLN A 164 20.07 5.95 -16.06
CA GLN A 164 20.18 6.15 -17.50
C GLN A 164 18.97 5.59 -18.25
N TRP A 165 18.09 6.49 -18.67
CA TRP A 165 16.97 6.21 -19.57
C TRP A 165 17.31 6.54 -21.02
N VAL A 166 16.61 5.87 -21.95
CA VAL A 166 16.73 6.05 -23.41
C VAL A 166 15.54 6.82 -23.96
N ALA A 167 14.34 6.56 -23.44
CA ALA A 167 13.13 7.27 -23.82
C ALA A 167 12.36 7.75 -22.61
N VAL A 168 11.70 8.90 -22.71
CA VAL A 168 10.79 9.45 -21.71
C VAL A 168 9.46 9.82 -22.35
N VAL A 169 8.36 9.50 -21.68
CA VAL A 169 7.01 9.94 -22.04
C VAL A 169 6.54 10.94 -21.00
N GLN A 170 6.38 12.19 -21.41
CA GLN A 170 5.92 13.29 -20.57
C GLN A 170 4.43 13.49 -20.81
N LEU A 171 3.61 13.04 -19.87
CA LEU A 171 2.17 13.16 -19.94
C LEU A 171 1.72 14.42 -19.20
N ARG A 172 0.99 15.30 -19.88
CA ARG A 172 0.49 16.57 -19.32
C ARG A 172 -1.00 16.76 -19.60
N GLN A 173 -1.70 17.38 -18.67
CA GLN A 173 -3.05 17.87 -18.83
C GLN A 173 -3.21 19.19 -18.08
N HIS A 174 -3.65 20.23 -18.79
CA HIS A 174 -3.80 21.57 -18.25
C HIS A 174 -5.22 21.79 -17.68
N VAL A 175 -5.50 21.17 -16.54
CA VAL A 175 -6.81 21.22 -15.86
C VAL A 175 -6.61 21.45 -14.35
N PRO A 176 -7.52 22.17 -13.66
CA PRO A 176 -7.39 22.47 -12.22
C PRO A 176 -7.57 21.28 -11.27
N HIS A 177 -8.07 20.12 -11.73
CA HIS A 177 -8.25 18.89 -10.95
C HIS A 177 -7.54 17.69 -11.58
N ARG A 178 -7.31 16.63 -10.79
CA ARG A 178 -6.57 15.43 -11.23
C ARG A 178 -7.42 14.19 -11.51
N ARG A 179 -8.76 14.28 -11.51
CA ARG A 179 -9.68 13.13 -11.73
C ARG A 179 -9.30 12.26 -12.93
N THR A 180 -9.03 12.85 -14.09
CA THR A 180 -8.66 12.14 -15.32
C THR A 180 -7.35 11.36 -15.16
N PHE A 181 -6.37 11.90 -14.43
CA PHE A 181 -5.12 11.20 -14.12
C PHE A 181 -5.33 10.03 -13.16
N LEU A 182 -6.21 10.17 -12.16
CA LEU A 182 -6.55 9.07 -11.25
C LEU A 182 -7.21 7.91 -12.00
N TYR A 183 -8.11 8.24 -12.94
CA TYR A 183 -8.72 7.26 -13.82
C TYR A 183 -7.70 6.57 -14.72
N LEU A 184 -6.84 7.35 -15.39
CA LEU A 184 -5.81 6.84 -16.27
C LEU A 184 -4.77 5.98 -15.54
N GLU A 185 -4.41 6.34 -14.30
CA GLU A 185 -3.54 5.54 -13.43
C GLU A 185 -4.10 4.13 -13.23
N GLN A 186 -5.41 4.00 -12.99
CA GLN A 186 -6.05 2.68 -12.84
C GLN A 186 -6.05 1.89 -14.15
N LEU A 187 -6.32 2.53 -15.29
CA LEU A 187 -6.26 1.88 -16.60
C LEU A 187 -4.84 1.40 -16.95
N LEU A 188 -3.82 2.19 -16.62
CA LEU A 188 -2.42 1.82 -16.82
C LEU A 188 -2.02 0.60 -15.98
N LEU A 189 -2.53 0.51 -14.75
CA LEU A 189 -2.32 -0.64 -13.86
C LEU A 189 -3.03 -1.89 -14.36
N LYS A 190 -4.31 -1.76 -14.75
CA LYS A 190 -5.12 -2.86 -15.30
C LYS A 190 -4.49 -3.51 -16.53
N HIS A 191 -4.01 -2.69 -17.48
CA HIS A 191 -3.37 -3.18 -18.70
C HIS A 191 -1.86 -3.43 -18.55
N GLY A 192 -1.29 -3.25 -17.36
CA GLY A 192 0.12 -3.50 -17.07
C GLY A 192 1.10 -2.65 -17.89
N GLN A 193 0.67 -1.53 -18.48
CA GLN A 193 1.50 -0.71 -19.39
C GLN A 193 2.65 -0.01 -18.66
N ALA A 194 2.47 0.28 -17.37
CA ALA A 194 3.49 0.91 -16.53
C ALA A 194 4.56 -0.08 -16.01
N SER A 195 4.37 -1.40 -16.14
CA SER A 195 5.31 -2.42 -15.60
C SER A 195 6.69 -2.40 -16.26
N LEU A 196 6.78 -1.89 -17.50
CA LEU A 196 8.01 -1.78 -18.27
C LEU A 196 8.74 -0.45 -18.08
N ALA A 197 8.14 0.47 -17.31
CA ALA A 197 8.79 1.73 -16.95
C ALA A 197 9.88 1.45 -15.91
N LEU A 198 11.05 2.06 -16.11
CA LEU A 198 12.12 2.04 -15.12
C LEU A 198 11.73 2.86 -13.89
N ARG A 199 11.07 4.00 -14.13
CA ARG A 199 10.65 4.95 -13.12
C ARG A 199 9.44 5.74 -13.61
N VAL A 200 8.58 6.14 -12.67
CA VAL A 200 7.51 7.13 -12.87
C VAL A 200 7.74 8.29 -11.92
N ALA A 201 7.87 9.51 -12.43
CA ALA A 201 8.04 10.72 -11.64
C ALA A 201 6.81 11.62 -11.77
N ALA A 202 6.40 12.24 -10.67
CA ALA A 202 5.34 13.25 -10.69
C ALA A 202 5.89 14.59 -11.20
N ALA A 203 5.16 15.23 -12.13
CA ALA A 203 5.52 16.54 -12.66
C ALA A 203 4.35 17.54 -12.52
N PRO A 204 4.60 18.86 -12.59
CA PRO A 204 3.52 19.84 -12.65
C PRO A 204 2.60 19.55 -13.84
N GLY A 205 1.31 19.36 -13.57
CA GLY A 205 0.32 19.04 -14.60
C GLY A 205 0.38 17.62 -15.16
N GLY A 206 1.12 16.68 -14.55
CA GLY A 206 1.04 15.27 -14.95
C GLY A 206 2.17 14.36 -14.46
N LEU A 207 2.62 13.45 -15.34
CA LEU A 207 3.52 12.33 -15.00
C LEU A 207 4.61 12.14 -16.07
N ASP A 208 5.80 11.74 -15.65
CA ASP A 208 6.92 11.38 -16.53
C ASP A 208 7.27 9.90 -16.39
N PHE A 209 7.16 9.15 -17.49
CA PHE A 209 7.50 7.72 -17.56
C PHE A 209 8.85 7.53 -18.24
N PHE A 210 9.81 6.91 -17.54
CA PHE A 210 11.15 6.65 -18.06
C PHE A 210 11.27 5.20 -18.54
N PHE A 211 11.83 5.02 -19.75
CA PHE A 211 12.00 3.72 -20.39
C PHE A 211 13.43 3.47 -20.85
N GLY A 212 13.87 2.21 -20.72
CA GLY A 212 15.15 1.75 -21.27
C GLY A 212 15.12 1.50 -22.78
N SER A 213 13.93 1.44 -23.40
CA SER A 213 13.74 1.17 -24.83
C SER A 213 12.73 2.14 -25.43
N ARG A 214 13.05 2.70 -26.62
CA ARG A 214 12.13 3.56 -27.37
C ARG A 214 10.83 2.85 -27.75
N SER A 215 10.90 1.56 -28.08
CA SER A 215 9.70 0.78 -28.45
C SER A 215 8.71 0.63 -27.30
N HIS A 216 9.19 0.62 -26.05
CA HIS A 216 8.31 0.55 -24.87
C HIS A 216 7.58 1.88 -24.67
N ALA A 217 8.29 3.00 -24.84
CA ALA A 217 7.69 4.33 -24.80
C ALA A 217 6.64 4.53 -25.91
N ALA A 218 6.93 4.10 -27.14
CA ALA A 218 5.97 4.19 -28.25
C ALA A 218 4.69 3.40 -27.99
N ARG A 219 4.80 2.18 -27.43
CA ARG A 219 3.62 1.38 -27.04
C ARG A 219 2.75 2.08 -25.99
N LEU A 220 3.36 2.78 -25.03
CA LEU A 220 2.60 3.56 -24.05
C LEU A 220 1.86 4.72 -24.74
N VAL A 221 2.52 5.44 -25.65
CA VAL A 221 1.89 6.54 -26.43
C VAL A 221 0.72 6.03 -27.26
N ASP A 222 0.88 4.90 -27.96
CA ASP A 222 -0.20 4.29 -28.74
C ASP A 222 -1.37 3.89 -27.85
N PHE A 223 -1.10 3.33 -26.66
CA PHE A 223 -2.13 3.02 -25.67
C PHE A 223 -2.87 4.27 -25.19
N LEU A 224 -2.15 5.36 -24.87
CA LEU A 224 -2.76 6.61 -24.43
C LEU A 224 -3.71 7.19 -25.50
N ALA A 225 -3.34 7.10 -26.77
CA ALA A 225 -4.19 7.52 -27.89
C ALA A 225 -5.46 6.67 -28.08
N THR A 226 -5.50 5.44 -27.57
CA THR A 226 -6.73 4.63 -27.57
C THR A 226 -7.69 4.97 -26.43
N VAL A 227 -7.17 5.52 -25.33
CA VAL A 227 -7.94 5.74 -24.09
C VAL A 227 -8.45 7.18 -23.98
N ALA A 228 -7.66 8.15 -24.44
CA ALA A 228 -7.94 9.57 -24.33
C ALA A 228 -7.58 10.30 -25.64
N PRO A 229 -8.20 11.46 -25.94
CA PRO A 229 -7.75 12.28 -27.05
C PRO A 229 -6.44 12.95 -26.65
N VAL A 230 -5.34 12.56 -27.29
CA VAL A 230 -3.99 13.03 -26.94
C VAL A 230 -3.26 13.62 -28.13
N GLN A 231 -2.59 14.74 -27.90
CA GLN A 231 -1.67 15.35 -28.84
C GLN A 231 -0.25 14.89 -28.53
N THR A 232 0.43 14.30 -29.51
CA THR A 232 1.77 13.75 -29.32
C THR A 232 2.81 14.52 -30.15
N GLN A 233 3.94 14.89 -29.52
CA GLN A 233 5.12 15.43 -30.19
C GLN A 233 6.36 14.61 -29.81
N THR A 234 7.26 14.38 -30.77
CA THR A 234 8.48 13.60 -30.54
C THR A 234 9.74 14.42 -30.78
N ALA A 235 10.66 14.42 -29.82
CA ALA A 235 11.97 15.05 -29.92
C ALA A 235 13.09 14.03 -29.67
N LYS A 236 14.30 14.33 -30.18
CA LYS A 236 15.50 13.52 -29.95
C LYS A 236 16.70 14.40 -29.60
N GLN A 237 17.50 13.96 -28.65
CA GLN A 237 18.74 14.60 -28.22
C GLN A 237 19.91 13.64 -28.43
N LEU A 238 20.98 14.08 -29.10
CA LEU A 238 22.18 13.26 -29.29
C LEU A 238 22.98 13.22 -27.99
N VAL A 239 23.29 12.01 -27.49
CA VAL A 239 24.12 11.80 -26.30
C VAL A 239 25.56 11.49 -26.68
N SER A 240 25.77 10.54 -27.59
CA SER A 240 27.11 10.15 -28.04
C SER A 240 27.08 9.59 -29.45
N HIS A 241 28.21 9.65 -30.13
CA HIS A 241 28.42 9.07 -31.45
C HIS A 241 29.70 8.22 -31.44
N ASP A 242 29.60 6.95 -31.82
CA ASP A 242 30.76 6.10 -32.03
C ASP A 242 31.23 6.24 -33.49
N THR A 243 32.34 6.96 -33.68
CA THR A 243 32.93 7.23 -35.00
C THR A 243 33.46 5.98 -35.70
N LYS A 244 33.71 4.89 -34.98
CA LYS A 244 34.21 3.63 -35.57
C LYS A 244 33.10 2.80 -36.18
N SER A 245 31.91 2.86 -35.58
CA SER A 245 30.73 2.09 -36.03
C SER A 245 29.65 2.96 -36.67
N ASN A 246 29.81 4.29 -36.70
CA ASN A 246 28.80 5.28 -37.10
C ASN A 246 27.45 5.06 -36.38
N VAL A 247 27.50 4.61 -35.13
CA VAL A 247 26.30 4.41 -34.29
C VAL A 247 26.11 5.62 -33.39
N TYR A 248 24.91 6.18 -33.43
CA TYR A 248 24.50 7.33 -32.63
C TYR A 248 23.59 6.87 -31.49
N ASN A 249 23.89 7.33 -30.28
CA ASN A 249 23.05 7.14 -29.11
C ASN A 249 22.21 8.40 -28.89
N TYR A 250 20.89 8.26 -29.05
CA TYR A 250 19.94 9.34 -28.81
C TYR A 250 19.12 9.08 -27.56
N LYS A 251 18.75 10.15 -26.87
CA LYS A 251 17.61 10.18 -25.95
C LYS A 251 16.37 10.63 -26.70
N HIS A 252 15.25 9.98 -26.44
CA HIS A 252 13.96 10.26 -27.07
C HIS A 252 12.98 10.83 -26.05
N THR A 253 12.30 11.92 -26.42
CA THR A 253 11.28 12.55 -25.59
C THR A 253 9.96 12.50 -26.36
N PHE A 254 8.93 11.95 -25.74
CA PHE A 254 7.56 11.96 -26.22
C PHE A 254 6.75 12.90 -25.32
N SER A 255 6.37 14.06 -25.83
CA SER A 255 5.45 14.98 -25.14
C SER A 255 4.04 14.59 -25.52
N VAL A 256 3.25 14.16 -24.55
CA VAL A 256 1.86 13.74 -24.71
C VAL A 256 0.97 14.67 -23.90
N GLU A 257 0.13 15.42 -24.59
CA GLU A 257 -0.81 16.36 -23.98
C GLU A 257 -2.23 15.85 -24.15
N ILE A 258 -2.92 15.62 -23.03
CA ILE A 258 -4.33 15.24 -23.02
C ILE A 258 -5.16 16.51 -23.21
N CYS A 259 -6.25 16.45 -23.99
CA CYS A 259 -7.17 17.56 -24.13
C CYS A 259 -7.62 18.10 -22.75
N PRO A 260 -7.66 19.43 -22.55
CA PRO A 260 -8.03 20.05 -21.29
C PRO A 260 -9.55 20.11 -21.05
N ILE A 261 -10.28 19.10 -21.52
CA ILE A 261 -11.72 18.95 -21.35
C ILE A 261 -11.96 17.69 -20.53
N CYS A 262 -12.68 17.81 -19.44
CA CYS A 262 -13.04 16.70 -18.57
C CYS A 262 -14.54 16.40 -18.68
N ARG A 263 -14.92 15.25 -18.14
CA ARG A 263 -16.32 14.90 -17.95
C ARG A 263 -16.97 15.94 -17.01
N GLU A 264 -18.21 16.30 -17.29
CA GLU A 264 -19.05 17.28 -16.57
C GLU A 264 -18.64 18.76 -16.74
N ASP A 265 -17.68 19.06 -17.61
CA ASP A 265 -17.33 20.44 -17.94
C ASP A 265 -18.40 21.09 -18.84
N LEU A 266 -18.67 22.38 -18.57
CA LEU A 266 -19.52 23.22 -19.40
C LEU A 266 -18.68 23.90 -20.47
N ILE A 267 -19.13 23.82 -21.72
CA ILE A 267 -18.40 24.36 -22.87
C ILE A 267 -19.31 25.32 -23.61
N ALA A 268 -18.80 26.52 -23.88
CA ALA A 268 -19.36 27.44 -24.85
C ALA A 268 -18.78 27.14 -26.24
N LEU A 269 -19.64 26.87 -27.21
CA LEU A 269 -19.24 26.67 -28.59
C LEU A 269 -19.38 27.98 -29.36
N SER A 270 -18.36 28.35 -30.12
CA SER A 270 -18.49 29.46 -31.04
C SER A 270 -19.57 29.17 -32.10
N PRO A 271 -20.26 30.19 -32.64
CA PRO A 271 -21.32 29.99 -33.61
C PRO A 271 -20.88 29.27 -34.90
N GLN A 272 -19.59 29.30 -35.21
CA GLN A 272 -19.03 28.56 -36.35
C GLN A 272 -18.92 27.08 -36.02
N VAL A 273 -18.34 26.74 -34.87
CA VAL A 273 -18.19 25.35 -34.41
C VAL A 273 -19.56 24.70 -34.21
N SER A 274 -20.51 25.39 -33.59
CA SER A 274 -21.89 24.89 -33.42
C SER A 274 -22.53 24.47 -34.76
N ARG A 275 -22.38 25.27 -35.82
CA ARG A 275 -22.90 24.93 -37.16
C ARG A 275 -22.19 23.72 -37.77
N ASP A 276 -20.86 23.66 -37.67
CA ASP A 276 -20.07 22.55 -38.19
C ASP A 276 -20.40 21.22 -37.51
N LEU A 277 -20.76 21.27 -36.22
CA LEU A 277 -21.15 20.09 -35.42
C LEU A 277 -22.64 19.72 -35.57
N GLY A 278 -23.30 20.19 -36.63
CA GLY A 278 -24.70 19.85 -36.94
C GLY A 278 -25.74 20.73 -36.25
N GLY A 279 -25.37 21.95 -35.88
CA GLY A 279 -26.25 22.90 -35.20
C GLY A 279 -26.52 22.50 -33.75
N LEU A 280 -25.47 22.10 -33.02
CA LEU A 280 -25.53 21.94 -31.56
C LEU A 280 -25.81 23.29 -30.89
N GLY A 281 -26.46 23.28 -29.72
CA GLY A 281 -26.64 24.48 -28.92
C GLY A 281 -25.33 25.22 -28.62
N PRO A 282 -25.39 26.54 -28.32
CA PRO A 282 -24.20 27.32 -27.97
C PRO A 282 -23.54 26.85 -26.66
N ILE A 283 -24.31 26.20 -25.78
CA ILE A 283 -23.81 25.59 -24.55
C ILE A 283 -23.96 24.07 -24.65
N VAL A 284 -22.88 23.35 -24.36
CA VAL A 284 -22.88 21.88 -24.31
C VAL A 284 -22.15 21.39 -23.06
N LEU A 285 -22.54 20.20 -22.60
CA LEU A 285 -21.90 19.47 -21.51
C LEU A 285 -21.03 18.35 -22.07
N CYS A 286 -19.84 18.17 -21.52
CA CYS A 286 -19.03 17.00 -21.81
C CYS A 286 -19.51 15.81 -20.97
N ILE A 287 -20.14 14.81 -21.58
CA ILE A 287 -20.67 13.64 -20.84
C ILE A 287 -19.65 12.53 -20.68
N LYS A 288 -18.75 12.36 -21.66
CA LYS A 288 -17.82 11.24 -21.73
C LYS A 288 -16.56 11.61 -22.49
N VAL A 289 -15.41 11.22 -21.94
CA VAL A 289 -14.11 11.37 -22.58
C VAL A 289 -13.51 9.97 -22.78
N THR A 290 -13.35 9.56 -24.03
CA THR A 290 -12.72 8.29 -24.45
C THR A 290 -11.69 8.59 -25.52
N ASN A 291 -11.61 7.82 -26.62
CA ASN A 291 -10.83 8.23 -27.80
C ASN A 291 -11.39 9.50 -28.48
N ALA A 292 -12.66 9.79 -28.25
CA ALA A 292 -13.35 11.02 -28.66
C ALA A 292 -14.05 11.68 -27.45
N ILE A 293 -14.31 12.99 -27.59
CA ILE A 293 -15.05 13.79 -26.61
C ILE A 293 -16.53 13.75 -27.00
N ALA A 294 -17.39 13.25 -26.12
CA ALA A 294 -18.84 13.26 -26.34
C ALA A 294 -19.46 14.51 -25.71
N LEU A 295 -20.03 15.36 -26.56
CA LEU A 295 -20.71 16.60 -26.18
C LEU A 295 -22.22 16.39 -26.24
N LEU A 296 -22.93 16.72 -25.17
CA LEU A 296 -24.39 16.68 -25.06
C LEU A 296 -24.94 18.10 -24.97
N ASP A 297 -25.93 18.42 -25.79
CA ASP A 297 -26.77 19.60 -25.56
C ASP A 297 -27.86 19.25 -24.53
N PRO A 298 -27.85 19.86 -23.32
CA PRO A 298 -28.80 19.54 -22.26
C PRO A 298 -30.24 19.92 -22.59
N LEU A 299 -30.47 20.82 -23.57
CA LEU A 299 -31.80 21.30 -23.94
C LEU A 299 -32.44 20.46 -25.05
N THR A 300 -31.63 19.83 -25.91
CA THR A 300 -32.12 19.10 -27.08
C THR A 300 -31.79 17.61 -27.07
N LEU A 301 -31.01 17.14 -26.09
CA LEU A 301 -30.45 15.79 -26.01
C LEU A 301 -29.63 15.35 -27.23
N ARG A 302 -29.16 16.28 -28.06
CA ARG A 302 -28.29 15.97 -29.18
C ARG A 302 -26.88 15.69 -28.67
N VAL A 303 -26.32 14.56 -29.09
CA VAL A 303 -24.94 14.16 -28.76
C VAL A 303 -24.07 14.20 -30.02
N HIS A 304 -22.86 14.71 -29.87
CA HIS A 304 -21.85 14.70 -30.93
C HIS A 304 -20.50 14.22 -30.41
N HIS A 305 -19.83 13.37 -31.20
CA HIS A 305 -18.51 12.83 -30.89
C HIS A 305 -17.42 13.61 -31.63
N LEU A 306 -16.56 14.27 -30.87
CA LEU A 306 -15.47 15.07 -31.39
C LEU A 306 -14.14 14.31 -31.26
N GLU A 307 -13.54 13.99 -32.40
CA GLU A 307 -12.20 13.40 -32.47
C GLU A 307 -11.11 14.44 -32.19
N GLU A 308 -9.94 13.97 -31.73
CA GLU A 308 -8.76 14.80 -31.40
C GLU A 308 -8.36 15.76 -32.54
N LYS A 309 -8.36 15.28 -33.80
CA LYS A 309 -8.01 16.12 -34.97
C LYS A 309 -8.93 17.31 -35.16
N LYS A 310 -10.24 17.13 -34.95
CA LYS A 310 -11.22 18.20 -35.07
C LYS A 310 -11.14 19.14 -33.88
N TYR A 311 -11.00 18.58 -32.66
CA TYR A 311 -10.80 19.38 -31.46
C TYR A 311 -9.58 20.30 -31.58
N ARG A 312 -8.48 19.83 -32.17
CA ARG A 312 -7.28 20.65 -32.39
C ARG A 312 -7.51 21.86 -33.30
N VAL A 313 -8.44 21.76 -34.25
CA VAL A 313 -8.79 22.89 -35.15
C VAL A 313 -9.64 23.90 -34.40
N TYR A 314 -10.63 23.44 -33.63
CA TYR A 314 -11.55 24.31 -32.90
C TYR A 314 -10.94 24.92 -31.63
N ASN A 315 -10.14 24.15 -30.90
CA ASN A 315 -9.37 24.54 -29.72
C ASN A 315 -10.16 25.35 -28.67
N PHE A 316 -11.42 24.99 -28.43
CA PHE A 316 -12.24 25.59 -27.39
C PHE A 316 -11.85 25.06 -25.99
N LYS A 317 -12.12 25.86 -24.97
CA LYS A 317 -11.84 25.57 -23.55
C LYS A 317 -13.14 25.30 -22.78
N ALA A 318 -13.01 24.74 -21.58
CA ALA A 318 -14.14 24.66 -20.66
C ALA A 318 -14.44 26.07 -20.10
N ALA A 319 -15.69 26.49 -20.19
CA ALA A 319 -16.16 27.77 -19.64
C ALA A 319 -16.33 27.68 -18.11
N LEU A 320 -16.90 26.57 -17.64
CA LEU A 320 -16.98 26.21 -16.22
C LEU A 320 -16.50 24.77 -16.02
N THR A 321 -15.78 24.56 -14.92
CA THR A 321 -15.20 23.25 -14.57
C THR A 321 -15.95 22.61 -13.42
N SER A 322 -15.86 21.29 -13.27
CA SER A 322 -16.55 20.52 -12.21
C SER A 322 -16.37 21.05 -10.77
N LYS A 323 -15.32 21.83 -10.48
CA LYS A 323 -15.11 22.48 -9.16
C LYS A 323 -16.09 23.61 -8.85
N GLN A 324 -16.76 24.16 -9.86
CA GLN A 324 -17.69 25.30 -9.73
C GLN A 324 -19.15 24.83 -9.65
N LEU A 325 -19.40 23.53 -9.51
CA LEU A 325 -20.74 22.98 -9.33
C LEU A 325 -21.33 23.40 -7.97
N VAL A 326 -22.58 23.82 -8.00
CA VAL A 326 -23.37 24.23 -6.83
C VAL A 326 -24.46 23.18 -6.58
N GLU A 327 -24.76 22.92 -5.31
CA GLU A 327 -25.84 22.01 -4.90
C GLU A 327 -27.20 22.73 -4.95
N TYR A 328 -28.14 22.10 -5.66
CA TYR A 328 -29.54 22.49 -5.79
C TYR A 328 -30.43 21.40 -5.18
N ILE A 329 -31.54 21.82 -4.57
CA ILE A 329 -32.63 20.93 -4.17
C ILE A 329 -33.71 20.95 -5.25
N VAL A 330 -34.18 19.78 -5.66
CA VAL A 330 -35.28 19.62 -6.60
C VAL A 330 -36.59 19.72 -5.83
N LEU A 331 -37.43 20.66 -6.21
CA LEU A 331 -38.75 20.87 -5.58
C LEU A 331 -39.84 20.11 -6.32
N ASP A 332 -39.79 20.15 -7.64
CA ASP A 332 -40.78 19.52 -8.51
C ASP A 332 -40.15 19.14 -9.86
N ILE A 333 -40.71 18.14 -10.53
CA ILE A 333 -40.24 17.68 -11.84
C ILE A 333 -41.40 17.26 -12.76
N GLU A 334 -41.43 17.86 -13.95
CA GLU A 334 -42.40 17.57 -15.00
C GLU A 334 -41.70 16.96 -16.22
N HIS A 335 -42.03 15.73 -16.59
CA HIS A 335 -41.41 15.05 -17.73
C HIS A 335 -42.01 15.53 -19.06
N GLU A 336 -41.14 15.94 -20.00
CA GLU A 336 -41.55 16.43 -21.32
C GLU A 336 -41.49 15.34 -22.40
N SER A 337 -40.45 14.50 -22.35
CA SER A 337 -40.18 13.48 -23.37
C SER A 337 -40.14 12.08 -22.78
N PRO A 338 -40.36 11.02 -23.60
CA PRO A 338 -40.02 9.66 -23.19
C PRO A 338 -38.50 9.51 -22.99
N GLU A 339 -38.11 8.47 -22.27
CA GLU A 339 -36.70 8.12 -22.06
C GLU A 339 -36.00 7.73 -23.38
N ILE A 340 -34.79 8.25 -23.57
CA ILE A 340 -33.92 7.94 -24.70
C ILE A 340 -32.62 7.38 -24.14
N THR A 341 -32.12 6.30 -24.74
CA THR A 341 -30.80 5.76 -24.40
C THR A 341 -29.79 6.19 -25.45
N ILE A 342 -28.73 6.89 -25.02
CA ILE A 342 -27.62 7.35 -25.87
C ILE A 342 -26.32 6.81 -25.27
N ASP A 343 -25.54 6.06 -26.06
CA ASP A 343 -24.26 5.47 -25.63
C ASP A 343 -24.34 4.61 -24.34
N GLY A 344 -25.49 3.98 -24.10
CA GLY A 344 -25.74 3.15 -22.92
C GLY A 344 -26.17 3.93 -21.67
N SER A 345 -26.16 5.27 -21.72
CA SER A 345 -26.73 6.13 -20.68
C SER A 345 -28.16 6.51 -21.02
N ARG A 346 -29.04 6.52 -20.02
CA ARG A 346 -30.43 6.96 -20.17
C ARG A 346 -30.50 8.48 -19.99
N TYR A 347 -31.35 9.12 -20.77
CA TYR A 347 -31.61 10.55 -20.72
C TYR A 347 -33.11 10.79 -20.93
N GLN A 348 -33.63 11.82 -20.28
CA GLN A 348 -35.03 12.21 -20.43
C GLN A 348 -35.13 13.71 -20.23
N LEU A 349 -35.83 14.41 -21.14
CA LEU A 349 -36.11 15.83 -20.96
C LEU A 349 -37.21 16.00 -19.93
N ALA A 350 -36.94 16.86 -18.95
CA ALA A 350 -37.89 17.27 -17.95
C ALA A 350 -37.69 18.75 -17.59
N TYR A 351 -38.75 19.39 -17.10
CA TYR A 351 -38.70 20.69 -16.44
C TYR A 351 -38.62 20.46 -14.95
N ALA A 352 -37.53 20.91 -14.32
CA ALA A 352 -37.33 20.82 -12.88
C ALA A 352 -37.42 22.21 -12.26
N GLN A 353 -38.19 22.35 -11.18
CA GLN A 353 -38.13 23.51 -10.31
C GLN A 353 -37.07 23.26 -9.24
N VAL A 354 -36.07 24.13 -9.17
CA VAL A 354 -34.92 23.96 -8.27
C VAL A 354 -34.63 25.21 -7.48
N ALA A 355 -34.15 25.02 -6.26
CA ALA A 355 -33.63 26.10 -5.41
C ALA A 355 -32.20 25.77 -4.97
N ARG A 356 -31.36 26.78 -4.72
CA ARG A 356 -30.00 26.54 -4.20
C ARG A 356 -30.09 26.08 -2.75
N VAL A 357 -29.31 25.07 -2.38
CA VAL A 357 -29.26 24.58 -0.99
C VAL A 357 -28.78 25.67 -0.02
N SER A 358 -27.90 26.58 -0.47
CA SER A 358 -27.42 27.72 0.34
C SER A 358 -28.51 28.75 0.68
N ASP A 359 -29.50 28.86 -0.19
CA ASP A 359 -30.54 29.89 -0.18
C ASP A 359 -31.86 29.33 0.40
N PHE A 360 -31.96 28.00 0.49
CA PHE A 360 -33.09 27.29 1.06
C PHE A 360 -33.31 27.70 2.53
N GLY A 361 -34.50 28.25 2.82
CA GLY A 361 -34.86 28.79 4.14
C GLY A 361 -34.36 30.22 4.42
N LYS A 362 -33.68 30.87 3.47
CA LYS A 362 -33.26 32.28 3.56
C LYS A 362 -33.95 33.17 2.54
N ASN A 363 -34.04 32.70 1.29
CA ASN A 363 -34.63 33.41 0.16
C ASN A 363 -35.60 32.50 -0.61
N ASP A 364 -36.62 33.08 -1.26
CA ASP A 364 -37.61 32.37 -2.09
C ASP A 364 -37.23 32.31 -3.59
N THR A 365 -35.95 32.41 -3.91
CA THR A 365 -35.48 32.37 -5.31
C THR A 365 -35.54 30.94 -5.85
N MET A 366 -36.46 30.69 -6.76
CA MET A 366 -36.64 29.41 -7.45
C MET A 366 -36.31 29.56 -8.94
N PHE A 367 -35.65 28.55 -9.49
CA PHE A 367 -35.27 28.49 -10.90
C PHE A 367 -36.04 27.38 -11.59
N THR A 368 -36.62 27.66 -12.75
CA THR A 368 -37.24 26.64 -13.61
C THR A 368 -36.25 26.26 -14.70
N VAL A 369 -35.83 24.99 -14.71
CA VAL A 369 -34.74 24.52 -15.56
C VAL A 369 -35.19 23.35 -16.41
N ARG A 370 -34.92 23.42 -17.71
CA ARG A 370 -35.04 22.26 -18.60
C ARG A 370 -33.78 21.40 -18.49
N THR A 371 -33.93 20.16 -18.05
CA THR A 371 -32.83 19.24 -17.73
C THR A 371 -32.90 17.94 -18.52
N HIS A 372 -31.74 17.32 -18.73
CA HIS A 372 -31.58 16.00 -19.35
C HIS A 372 -31.65 14.84 -18.32
N LEU A 373 -31.72 15.18 -17.04
CA LEU A 373 -31.72 14.25 -15.90
C LEU A 373 -33.13 13.83 -15.45
N GLY A 374 -34.14 13.96 -16.32
CA GLY A 374 -35.53 13.66 -15.97
C GLY A 374 -35.72 12.26 -15.37
N HIS A 375 -35.08 11.25 -15.95
CA HIS A 375 -35.16 9.87 -15.50
C HIS A 375 -34.51 9.58 -14.13
N LEU A 376 -33.72 10.51 -13.58
CA LEU A 376 -32.88 10.30 -12.40
C LEU A 376 -33.32 11.13 -11.19
N LEU A 377 -33.94 12.29 -11.43
CA LEU A 377 -34.29 13.26 -10.39
C LEU A 377 -35.74 13.08 -9.97
N ASN A 378 -35.96 13.02 -8.66
CA ASN A 378 -37.27 13.08 -8.02
C ASN A 378 -37.37 14.34 -7.13
N PRO A 379 -38.59 14.81 -6.81
CA PRO A 379 -38.80 15.85 -5.81
C PRO A 379 -38.13 15.48 -4.47
N GLY A 380 -37.40 16.43 -3.88
CA GLY A 380 -36.61 16.25 -2.65
C GLY A 380 -35.15 15.82 -2.87
N ASP A 381 -34.76 15.43 -4.09
CA ASP A 381 -33.38 15.06 -4.39
C ASP A 381 -32.44 16.28 -4.42
N LEU A 382 -31.15 16.02 -4.18
CA LEU A 382 -30.07 16.98 -4.40
C LEU A 382 -29.45 16.78 -5.78
N ALA A 383 -29.23 17.87 -6.51
CA ALA A 383 -28.59 17.88 -7.82
C ALA A 383 -27.43 18.89 -7.84
N LEU A 384 -26.34 18.57 -8.52
CA LEU A 384 -25.24 19.48 -8.80
C LEU A 384 -25.46 20.14 -10.17
N GLY A 385 -25.32 21.46 -10.21
CA GLY A 385 -25.49 22.25 -11.42
C GLY A 385 -24.59 23.47 -11.48
N TYR A 386 -24.46 24.04 -12.67
CA TYR A 386 -23.81 25.33 -12.89
C TYR A 386 -24.83 26.46 -12.75
N ASP A 387 -24.44 27.47 -11.99
CA ASP A 387 -25.21 28.69 -11.81
C ASP A 387 -24.76 29.75 -12.82
N LEU A 388 -25.53 29.96 -13.89
CA LEU A 388 -25.23 30.98 -14.90
C LEU A 388 -25.84 32.34 -14.54
N TYR A 389 -26.84 32.36 -13.64
CA TYR A 389 -27.46 33.57 -13.14
C TYR A 389 -26.46 34.47 -12.37
N GLY A 390 -25.62 33.86 -11.53
CA GLY A 390 -24.64 34.57 -10.70
C GLY A 390 -23.20 34.54 -11.21
N ALA A 391 -22.90 33.77 -12.27
CA ALA A 391 -21.53 33.60 -12.75
C ALA A 391 -21.07 34.80 -13.60
N ASN A 392 -19.96 35.41 -13.20
CA ASN A 392 -19.24 36.36 -14.02
C ASN A 392 -18.16 35.61 -14.82
N LEU A 393 -18.49 35.28 -16.07
CA LEU A 393 -17.60 34.57 -16.99
C LEU A 393 -16.86 35.58 -17.87
N ASN A 394 -15.56 35.37 -18.04
CA ASN A 394 -14.73 36.17 -18.94
C ASN A 394 -14.35 35.30 -20.15
N ASP A 395 -15.35 35.00 -20.99
CA ASP A 395 -15.19 34.18 -22.20
C ASP A 395 -15.96 34.80 -23.36
N ASP A 396 -15.24 35.19 -24.41
CA ASP A 396 -15.79 35.86 -25.60
C ASP A 396 -16.88 35.02 -26.30
N ASP A 397 -16.74 33.68 -26.28
CA ASP A 397 -17.72 32.77 -26.87
C ASP A 397 -19.01 32.71 -26.03
N MET A 398 -18.88 32.81 -24.71
CA MET A 398 -20.04 32.87 -23.80
C MET A 398 -20.76 34.21 -23.89
N ASP A 399 -20.03 35.32 -23.97
CA ASP A 399 -20.61 36.65 -24.17
C ASP A 399 -21.37 36.72 -25.51
N THR A 400 -20.77 36.14 -26.56
CA THR A 400 -21.42 36.02 -27.87
C THR A 400 -22.68 35.15 -27.80
N ALA A 401 -22.66 34.07 -27.02
CA ALA A 401 -23.82 33.22 -26.80
C ALA A 401 -24.93 33.95 -26.02
N MET A 402 -24.58 34.71 -24.97
CA MET A 402 -25.49 35.53 -24.17
C MET A 402 -26.18 36.61 -24.98
N MET A 403 -25.46 37.27 -25.90
CA MET A 403 -26.05 38.32 -26.74
C MET A 403 -26.98 37.78 -27.83
N ARG A 404 -26.77 36.55 -28.31
CA ARG A 404 -27.50 35.99 -29.46
C ARG A 404 -28.64 35.04 -29.07
N HIS A 405 -28.57 34.45 -27.88
CA HIS A 405 -29.51 33.42 -27.43
C HIS A 405 -29.91 33.68 -25.98
N SER A 406 -31.17 33.37 -25.63
CA SER A 406 -31.59 33.29 -24.24
C SER A 406 -30.98 32.04 -23.60
N LEU A 407 -29.91 32.21 -22.83
CA LEU A 407 -29.26 31.10 -22.13
C LEU A 407 -30.08 30.69 -20.89
N PRO A 408 -30.05 29.40 -20.50
CA PRO A 408 -30.66 28.97 -19.25
C PRO A 408 -29.92 29.59 -18.06
N GLU A 409 -30.67 29.93 -17.00
CA GLU A 409 -30.10 30.51 -15.77
C GLU A 409 -29.32 29.49 -14.94
N VAL A 410 -29.72 28.22 -14.99
CA VAL A 410 -29.10 27.12 -14.28
C VAL A 410 -29.05 25.90 -15.20
N ILE A 411 -27.97 25.12 -15.11
CA ILE A 411 -27.81 23.86 -15.84
C ILE A 411 -27.49 22.75 -14.85
N LEU A 412 -28.40 21.79 -14.69
CA LEU A 412 -28.16 20.61 -13.86
C LEU A 412 -27.25 19.62 -14.61
N VAL A 413 -26.29 19.03 -13.90
CA VAL A 413 -25.23 18.20 -14.47
C VAL A 413 -25.28 16.77 -13.94
N LYS A 414 -25.44 16.58 -12.63
CA LYS A 414 -25.56 15.25 -12.02
C LYS A 414 -26.38 15.27 -10.73
N LYS A 415 -26.96 14.13 -10.35
CA LYS A 415 -27.54 13.94 -9.02
C LYS A 415 -26.43 13.89 -7.96
N SER A 416 -26.64 14.60 -6.85
CA SER A 416 -25.77 14.56 -5.67
C SER A 416 -26.36 13.58 -4.65
N PHE A 417 -25.51 12.76 -4.04
CA PHE A 417 -25.92 11.83 -3.00
C PHE A 417 -25.38 12.30 -1.65
N ALA A 418 -26.11 12.00 -0.58
CA ALA A 418 -25.73 12.42 0.78
C ALA A 418 -24.30 11.95 1.12
N LYS A 419 -23.49 12.87 1.65
CA LYS A 419 -22.09 12.65 2.02
C LYS A 419 -21.99 11.77 3.28
N ARG A 420 -22.29 10.48 3.18
CA ARG A 420 -22.08 9.53 4.28
C ARG A 420 -20.63 9.01 4.21
N PRO A 421 -19.84 9.10 5.29
CA PRO A 421 -18.50 8.51 5.34
C PRO A 421 -18.64 6.98 5.38
N ARG A 422 -18.66 6.35 4.19
CA ARG A 422 -18.66 4.89 4.07
C ARG A 422 -17.23 4.37 4.18
N THR A 423 -16.99 3.47 5.13
CA THR A 423 -15.79 2.64 5.13
C THR A 423 -15.89 1.68 3.93
N ARG A 424 -14.97 1.80 2.99
CA ARG A 424 -15.00 1.02 1.74
C ARG A 424 -14.36 -0.35 1.97
N ARG A 425 -15.03 -1.41 1.53
CA ARG A 425 -14.49 -2.80 1.54
C ARG A 425 -13.33 -3.01 0.57
N TRP A 426 -13.10 -2.02 -0.28
CA TRP A 426 -12.19 -2.08 -1.41
C TRP A 426 -11.27 -0.85 -1.43
N LYS A 427 -10.08 -1.03 -1.99
CA LYS A 427 -9.09 0.01 -2.25
C LYS A 427 -8.54 -0.11 -3.66
N LEU A 428 -8.01 1.01 -4.17
CA LEU A 428 -7.32 1.05 -5.46
C LEU A 428 -5.82 0.92 -5.26
N LYS A 429 -5.15 0.30 -6.24
CA LYS A 429 -3.69 0.31 -6.30
C LYS A 429 -3.22 1.66 -6.82
N ARG A 430 -2.04 2.09 -6.36
CA ARG A 430 -1.36 3.30 -6.83
C ARG A 430 -0.06 2.91 -7.53
N LEU A 431 0.29 3.66 -8.57
CA LEU A 431 1.60 3.57 -9.19
C LEU A 431 2.66 4.05 -8.19
N PRO A 432 3.82 3.37 -8.11
CA PRO A 432 4.94 3.84 -7.31
C PRO A 432 5.53 5.09 -7.99
N MET A 433 5.03 6.27 -7.61
CA MET A 433 5.50 7.55 -8.11
C MET A 433 6.61 8.08 -7.20
N GLU A 434 7.76 8.43 -7.77
CA GLU A 434 8.74 9.25 -7.07
C GLU A 434 8.20 10.68 -6.99
N GLU A 435 7.91 11.12 -5.77
CA GLU A 435 7.61 12.52 -5.51
C GLU A 435 8.92 13.25 -5.19
N ASP A 436 9.19 14.35 -5.90
CA ASP A 436 10.23 15.28 -5.49
C ASP A 436 9.89 15.78 -4.08
N ALA A 437 10.72 15.43 -3.10
CA ALA A 437 10.55 15.70 -1.66
C ALA A 437 10.68 17.19 -1.29
N VAL A 438 10.40 18.09 -2.22
CA VAL A 438 10.54 19.53 -2.06
C VAL A 438 9.21 20.10 -1.56
N ASN A 439 9.15 20.34 -0.24
CA ASN A 439 8.24 21.28 0.46
C ASN A 439 6.85 21.48 -0.17
N LYS A 440 5.97 20.48 -0.10
CA LYS A 440 4.55 20.74 -0.36
C LYS A 440 3.89 21.38 0.86
N ALA A 441 3.23 22.51 0.64
CA ALA A 441 2.40 23.16 1.64
C ALA A 441 1.26 22.23 2.06
N LYS A 442 0.92 22.20 3.36
CA LYS A 442 -0.15 21.36 3.95
C LYS A 442 -1.46 21.38 3.14
N GLY A 443 -1.83 22.56 2.61
CA GLY A 443 -3.05 22.72 1.80
C GLY A 443 -3.04 22.05 0.42
N GLU A 444 -1.89 21.72 -0.18
CA GLU A 444 -1.88 20.93 -1.44
C GLU A 444 -2.11 19.44 -1.19
N LEU A 445 -1.72 18.94 -0.01
CA LEU A 445 -1.94 17.54 0.37
C LEU A 445 -3.42 17.30 0.70
N GLU A 446 -4.06 18.21 1.43
CA GLU A 446 -5.50 18.17 1.72
C GLU A 446 -6.32 18.20 0.41
N LYS A 447 -6.04 19.16 -0.49
CA LYS A 447 -6.69 19.22 -1.81
C LYS A 447 -6.54 17.93 -2.63
N ARG A 448 -5.38 17.27 -2.56
CA ARG A 448 -5.15 15.99 -3.25
C ARG A 448 -5.94 14.85 -2.63
N ALA A 449 -6.12 14.86 -1.31
CA ALA A 449 -6.93 13.87 -0.61
C ALA A 449 -8.42 14.06 -0.95
N ASP A 450 -8.91 15.31 -0.96
CA ASP A 450 -10.28 15.65 -1.33
C ASP A 450 -10.60 15.21 -2.76
N GLU A 451 -9.72 15.55 -3.73
CA GLU A 451 -9.87 15.14 -5.14
C GLU A 451 -9.85 13.61 -5.31
N TYR A 452 -9.07 12.91 -4.48
CA TYR A 452 -9.02 11.44 -4.49
C TYR A 452 -10.29 10.82 -3.92
N GLU A 453 -10.83 11.37 -2.82
CA GLU A 453 -12.07 10.90 -2.23
C GLU A 453 -13.26 11.14 -3.17
N GLU A 454 -13.28 12.30 -3.83
CA GLU A 454 -14.30 12.64 -4.82
C GLU A 454 -14.29 11.63 -5.99
N PHE A 455 -13.10 11.25 -6.47
CA PHE A 455 -12.95 10.19 -7.48
C PHE A 455 -13.44 8.83 -6.98
N LEU A 456 -13.20 8.48 -5.71
CA LEU A 456 -13.74 7.23 -5.14
C LEU A 456 -15.28 7.24 -5.08
N ARG A 457 -15.89 8.40 -4.80
CA ARG A 457 -17.35 8.55 -4.86
C ARG A 457 -17.85 8.41 -6.29
N ASP A 458 -17.17 9.00 -7.28
CA ASP A 458 -17.56 8.83 -8.69
C ASP A 458 -17.59 7.34 -9.10
N LEU A 459 -16.65 6.53 -8.60
CA LEU A 459 -16.62 5.08 -8.85
C LEU A 459 -17.78 4.32 -8.21
N GLU A 460 -18.33 4.81 -7.11
CA GLU A 460 -19.47 4.18 -6.43
C GLU A 460 -20.76 4.39 -7.19
N HIS A 461 -20.96 5.61 -7.70
CA HIS A 461 -22.20 6.02 -8.37
C HIS A 461 -22.20 5.70 -9.87
N ASN A 462 -21.03 5.58 -10.49
CA ASN A 462 -20.92 5.41 -11.93
C ASN A 462 -20.51 3.99 -12.32
N SER A 463 -21.49 3.22 -12.80
CA SER A 463 -21.29 1.84 -13.26
C SER A 463 -20.28 1.73 -14.39
N ASP A 464 -20.23 2.71 -15.30
CA ASP A 464 -19.38 2.66 -16.49
C ASP A 464 -17.91 2.78 -16.14
N ILE A 465 -17.58 3.71 -15.24
CA ILE A 465 -16.21 3.94 -14.77
C ILE A 465 -15.77 2.76 -13.89
N ARG A 466 -16.68 2.25 -13.06
CA ARG A 466 -16.44 1.08 -12.20
C ARG A 466 -16.13 -0.19 -12.98
N PHE A 467 -16.85 -0.44 -14.08
CA PHE A 467 -16.62 -1.63 -14.92
C PHE A 467 -15.21 -1.68 -15.51
N GLN A 468 -14.62 -0.51 -15.77
CA GLN A 468 -13.30 -0.42 -16.40
C GLN A 468 -12.14 -0.55 -15.40
N ILE A 469 -12.38 -0.54 -14.09
CA ILE A 469 -11.35 -0.52 -13.05
C ILE A 469 -11.35 -1.79 -12.20
N ASP A 470 -10.16 -2.26 -11.83
CA ASP A 470 -9.99 -3.39 -10.92
C ASP A 470 -10.01 -2.92 -9.47
N LEU A 471 -10.98 -3.41 -8.69
CA LEU A 471 -11.12 -3.13 -7.27
C LEU A 471 -10.42 -4.21 -6.45
N TYR A 472 -9.60 -3.82 -5.48
CA TYR A 472 -8.88 -4.74 -4.61
C TYR A 472 -9.51 -4.75 -3.23
N LYS A 473 -9.57 -5.91 -2.58
CA LYS A 473 -10.05 -6.01 -1.20
C LYS A 473 -9.15 -5.20 -0.29
N ASP A 474 -9.74 -4.39 0.57
CA ASP A 474 -8.98 -3.73 1.62
C ASP A 474 -8.80 -4.69 2.80
N GLU A 475 -7.56 -5.09 3.06
CA GLU A 475 -7.21 -5.95 4.21
C GLU A 475 -7.38 -5.20 5.54
N ASP A 476 -7.35 -3.87 5.51
CA ASP A 476 -7.55 -3.01 6.68
C ASP A 476 -9.05 -2.76 6.96
N TYR A 477 -9.94 -3.18 6.06
CA TYR A 477 -11.39 -3.11 6.27
C TYR A 477 -11.81 -4.14 7.34
N ARG A 478 -11.97 -3.67 8.56
CA ARG A 478 -12.67 -4.40 9.62
C ARG A 478 -14.15 -4.08 9.50
N SER A 479 -14.94 -5.07 9.10
CA SER A 479 -16.39 -5.00 9.26
C SER A 479 -16.69 -4.68 10.72
N GLU A 480 -17.50 -3.66 10.99
CA GLU A 480 -18.03 -3.37 12.33
C GLU A 480 -18.88 -4.55 12.89
N MET A 481 -19.12 -5.60 12.08
CA MET A 481 -19.78 -6.85 12.46
C MET A 481 -18.82 -7.98 12.89
N ALA A 482 -17.51 -7.81 12.79
CA ALA A 482 -16.55 -8.91 13.06
C ALA A 482 -16.04 -8.97 14.52
N SER A 483 -16.82 -8.49 15.50
CA SER A 483 -16.50 -8.65 16.93
C SER A 483 -17.59 -9.29 17.79
N THR A 484 -18.54 -10.01 17.20
CA THR A 484 -19.48 -10.87 17.93
C THR A 484 -19.29 -12.33 17.52
N ILE A 485 -18.29 -12.99 18.11
CA ILE A 485 -18.31 -14.46 18.21
C ILE A 485 -18.94 -14.79 19.56
N GLY A 486 -20.24 -15.06 19.50
CA GLY A 486 -21.05 -15.67 20.54
C GLY A 486 -22.31 -16.15 19.83
N ASP A 487 -22.59 -17.44 19.91
CA ASP A 487 -23.72 -18.10 19.26
C ASP A 487 -25.03 -17.35 19.52
N ASP A 488 -25.52 -16.64 18.52
CA ASP A 488 -26.94 -16.43 18.23
C ASP A 488 -27.07 -15.89 16.80
N VAL A 489 -28.11 -16.36 16.12
CA VAL A 489 -28.42 -16.15 14.71
C VAL A 489 -28.29 -14.65 14.33
N PRO A 490 -27.62 -14.28 13.22
CA PRO A 490 -27.53 -12.88 12.80
C PRO A 490 -28.90 -12.40 12.31
N THR A 491 -29.61 -11.64 13.14
CA THR A 491 -30.78 -10.86 12.72
C THR A 491 -30.28 -9.58 12.08
N MET A 492 -30.42 -9.48 10.76
CA MET A 492 -30.31 -8.20 10.05
C MET A 492 -31.46 -7.29 10.51
N PRO A 493 -31.24 -5.97 10.71
CA PRO A 493 -32.33 -5.01 10.80
C PRO A 493 -33.11 -5.04 9.48
N ILE A 494 -34.43 -5.18 9.56
CA ILE A 494 -35.33 -5.39 8.42
C ILE A 494 -35.28 -4.20 7.45
N GLU A 495 -34.96 -3.00 7.92
CA GLU A 495 -34.80 -1.81 7.07
C GLU A 495 -33.66 -1.93 6.04
N GLU A 496 -32.60 -2.71 6.30
CA GLU A 496 -31.43 -2.84 5.40
C GLU A 496 -31.62 -3.92 4.31
N LEU A 497 -32.65 -4.77 4.44
CA LEU A 497 -33.05 -5.76 3.43
C LEU A 497 -34.15 -5.25 2.50
N ILE A 498 -34.86 -4.19 2.89
CA ILE A 498 -35.95 -3.59 2.10
C ILE A 498 -35.39 -2.64 1.03
N GLU A 499 -34.31 -1.88 1.31
CA GLU A 499 -33.71 -0.95 0.33
C GLU A 499 -33.03 -1.63 -0.87
N ASP A 500 -32.61 -2.90 -0.76
CA ASP A 500 -31.97 -3.66 -1.85
C ASP A 500 -32.97 -4.58 -2.61
N LEU A 501 -34.27 -4.59 -2.25
CA LEU A 501 -35.29 -5.48 -2.86
C LEU A 501 -36.53 -4.79 -3.44
N SER A 502 -36.70 -3.47 -3.35
CA SER A 502 -37.84 -2.76 -3.94
C SER A 502 -37.48 -2.03 -5.25
N LEU A 503 -37.23 -2.79 -6.32
CA LEU A 503 -37.58 -2.38 -7.68
C LEU A 503 -38.81 -3.22 -8.09
N GLY A 504 -40.00 -2.67 -7.89
CA GLY A 504 -41.26 -3.26 -8.34
C GLY A 504 -42.44 -3.00 -7.41
N ASP A 505 -43.30 -2.09 -7.87
CA ASP A 505 -44.73 -1.89 -7.58
C ASP A 505 -45.22 -1.37 -6.20
N ASP A 506 -45.83 -0.19 -6.27
CA ASP A 506 -47.01 0.37 -5.58
C ASP A 506 -47.37 -0.09 -4.16
N GLU A 507 -47.38 0.85 -3.20
CA GLU A 507 -48.56 1.37 -2.48
C GLU A 507 -48.12 2.21 -1.25
N GLU A 508 -48.92 3.25 -0.96
CA GLU A 508 -48.76 4.28 0.07
C GLU A 508 -48.87 3.73 1.51
N GLU A 509 -48.23 4.39 2.48
CA GLU A 509 -48.91 4.88 3.70
C GLU A 509 -48.00 5.85 4.51
N ASP A 510 -48.61 6.97 4.90
CA ASP A 510 -48.11 8.03 5.79
C ASP A 510 -47.72 7.50 7.19
N GLU A 511 -46.62 8.01 7.76
CA GLU A 511 -46.65 8.48 9.16
C GLU A 511 -45.51 9.47 9.46
N GLY A 512 -45.87 10.49 10.24
CA GLY A 512 -45.19 11.78 10.35
C GLY A 512 -43.92 11.83 11.20
N GLY A 513 -43.30 13.01 11.16
CA GLY A 513 -41.93 13.23 11.58
C GLY A 513 -41.71 13.56 13.06
N GLU A 514 -40.50 13.25 13.51
CA GLU A 514 -39.77 13.91 14.62
C GLU A 514 -38.26 13.57 14.62
N GLY A 515 -37.66 13.27 13.46
CA GLY A 515 -36.27 12.76 13.37
C GLY A 515 -35.16 13.80 13.18
N ASN A 516 -35.49 15.04 12.82
CA ASN A 516 -34.52 15.94 12.19
C ASN A 516 -33.64 16.75 13.17
N GLN A 517 -34.01 16.86 14.45
CA GLN A 517 -33.19 17.56 15.46
C GLN A 517 -32.13 16.64 16.10
N HIS A 518 -32.41 15.34 16.22
CA HIS A 518 -31.47 14.38 16.81
C HIS A 518 -30.27 14.11 15.89
N ALA A 519 -30.48 14.04 14.58
CA ALA A 519 -29.41 13.77 13.61
C ALA A 519 -28.37 14.91 13.52
N VAL A 520 -28.82 16.17 13.54
CA VAL A 520 -27.93 17.35 13.53
C VAL A 520 -27.14 17.47 14.82
N MET A 521 -27.76 17.17 15.97
CA MET A 521 -27.08 17.18 17.26
C MET A 521 -26.00 16.08 17.33
N ILE A 522 -26.28 14.89 16.81
CA ILE A 522 -25.33 13.77 16.77
C ILE A 522 -24.14 14.08 15.85
N ASP A 523 -24.36 14.67 14.67
CA ASP A 523 -23.28 15.01 13.74
C ASP A 523 -22.33 16.08 14.31
N GLN A 524 -22.89 17.08 15.01
CA GLN A 524 -22.11 18.11 15.70
C GLN A 524 -21.35 17.55 16.92
N ILE A 525 -21.96 16.65 17.68
CA ILE A 525 -21.30 15.93 18.78
C ILE A 525 -20.16 15.05 18.24
N MET A 526 -20.38 14.35 17.13
CA MET A 526 -19.37 13.48 16.52
C MET A 526 -18.17 14.27 16.00
N GLY A 527 -18.42 15.42 15.35
CA GLY A 527 -17.39 16.35 14.90
C GLY A 527 -16.51 16.86 16.05
N ASP A 528 -17.12 17.25 17.16
CA ASP A 528 -16.38 17.71 18.36
C ASP A 528 -15.59 16.58 19.03
N VAL A 529 -16.13 15.36 19.05
CA VAL A 529 -15.43 14.18 19.57
C VAL A 529 -14.20 13.85 18.73
N VAL A 530 -14.27 13.95 17.40
CA VAL A 530 -13.12 13.70 16.51
C VAL A 530 -12.04 14.77 16.71
N LYS A 531 -12.44 16.05 16.82
CA LYS A 531 -11.50 17.14 17.12
C LYS A 531 -10.78 16.90 18.46
N ASP A 532 -11.52 16.45 19.47
CA ASP A 532 -10.98 16.18 20.81
C ASP A 532 -10.08 14.96 20.83
N LEU A 533 -10.39 13.95 20.03
CA LEU A 533 -9.53 12.79 19.84
C LEU A 533 -8.21 13.20 19.18
N VAL A 534 -8.26 13.96 18.08
CA VAL A 534 -7.06 14.42 17.37
C VAL A 534 -6.22 15.33 18.27
N ALA A 535 -6.83 16.34 18.90
CA ALA A 535 -6.16 17.22 19.86
C ALA A 535 -5.57 16.41 21.04
N GLY A 536 -6.29 15.40 21.52
CA GLY A 536 -5.84 14.48 22.55
C GLY A 536 -4.62 13.65 22.12
N THR A 537 -4.58 13.16 20.88
CA THR A 537 -3.42 12.42 20.36
C THR A 537 -2.19 13.30 20.18
N VAL A 538 -2.35 14.51 19.66
CA VAL A 538 -1.25 15.48 19.51
C VAL A 538 -0.74 15.93 20.88
N GLY A 539 -1.64 16.18 21.83
CA GLY A 539 -1.30 16.42 23.24
C GLY A 539 -0.49 15.26 23.84
N GLY A 540 -0.94 14.01 23.62
CA GLY A 540 -0.24 12.81 24.07
C GLY A 540 1.17 12.65 23.46
N ALA A 541 1.32 12.97 22.17
CA ALA A 541 2.62 12.98 21.50
C ALA A 541 3.55 14.06 22.08
N ALA A 542 3.05 15.27 22.35
CA ALA A 542 3.81 16.34 22.98
C ALA A 542 4.25 15.97 24.42
N ASN A 543 3.37 15.34 25.21
CA ASN A 543 3.72 14.80 26.53
C ASN A 543 4.90 13.85 26.45
N LEU A 544 4.85 12.91 25.50
CA LEU A 544 5.88 11.91 25.30
C LEU A 544 7.19 12.58 24.91
N ILE A 545 7.20 13.47 23.91
CA ILE A 545 8.42 14.14 23.42
C ILE A 545 9.11 14.91 24.54
N VAL A 546 8.38 15.74 25.29
CA VAL A 546 8.96 16.57 26.36
C VAL A 546 9.37 15.73 27.56
N GLY A 547 8.62 14.67 27.88
CA GLY A 547 8.89 13.85 29.05
C GLY A 547 9.91 12.72 28.82
N HIS A 548 10.14 12.28 27.58
CA HIS A 548 10.97 11.10 27.29
C HIS A 548 12.41 11.18 27.80
N PRO A 549 13.10 12.35 27.81
CA PRO A 549 14.42 12.48 28.44
C PRO A 549 14.43 12.05 29.92
N PHE A 550 13.38 12.40 30.68
CA PHE A 550 13.25 12.02 32.08
C PHE A 550 13.01 10.51 32.25
N ASP A 551 12.23 9.90 31.36
CA ASP A 551 12.02 8.45 31.34
C ASP A 551 13.30 7.69 31.08
N THR A 552 14.12 8.16 30.14
CA THR A 552 15.40 7.52 29.82
C THR A 552 16.34 7.52 31.03
N ILE A 553 16.44 8.65 31.73
CA ILE A 553 17.26 8.75 32.96
C ILE A 553 16.70 7.88 34.08
N LYS A 554 15.38 7.89 34.27
CA LYS A 554 14.70 7.01 35.22
C LYS A 554 15.04 5.53 34.96
N VAL A 555 14.88 5.04 33.73
CA VAL A 555 15.12 3.63 33.39
C VAL A 555 16.58 3.26 33.55
N LYS A 556 17.52 4.15 33.20
CA LYS A 556 18.96 3.92 33.43
C LYS A 556 19.30 3.79 34.92
N LEU A 557 18.70 4.64 35.78
CA LEU A 557 18.88 4.54 37.23
C LEU A 557 18.25 3.26 37.80
N GLN A 558 17.08 2.84 37.30
CA GLN A 558 16.40 1.63 37.76
C GLN A 558 17.12 0.35 37.33
N SER A 559 17.72 0.34 36.13
CA SER A 559 18.30 -0.86 35.51
C SER A 559 19.79 -1.02 35.76
N GLN A 560 20.46 -0.07 36.43
CA GLN A 560 21.88 -0.19 36.73
C GLN A 560 22.16 -1.36 37.68
N PRO A 561 23.23 -2.14 37.48
CA PRO A 561 23.58 -3.23 38.36
C PRO A 561 23.90 -2.72 39.77
N THR A 562 23.51 -3.49 40.79
CA THR A 562 23.89 -3.24 42.19
C THR A 562 25.42 -3.30 42.31
N PRO A 563 26.09 -2.27 42.85
CA PRO A 563 27.53 -2.27 43.01
C PRO A 563 27.97 -3.38 43.98
N ALA A 564 29.11 -4.01 43.71
CA ALA A 564 29.74 -4.94 44.64
C ALA A 564 30.20 -4.18 45.92
N PRO A 565 30.33 -4.85 47.09
CA PRO A 565 30.79 -4.21 48.31
C PRO A 565 32.13 -3.48 48.09
N GLY A 566 32.14 -2.16 48.24
CA GLY A 566 33.34 -1.31 48.04
C GLY A 566 33.46 -0.60 46.68
N GLN A 567 32.53 -0.79 45.74
CA GLN A 567 32.50 -0.06 44.46
C GLN A 567 31.43 1.04 44.44
N PHE A 568 31.72 2.15 43.77
CA PHE A 568 30.74 3.23 43.56
C PHE A 568 29.70 2.83 42.50
N PRO A 569 28.43 3.27 42.63
CA PRO A 569 27.41 3.01 41.62
C PRO A 569 27.75 3.71 40.30
N LYS A 570 27.43 3.08 39.15
CA LYS A 570 27.67 3.63 37.80
C LYS A 570 27.10 5.04 37.63
N TYR A 571 25.88 5.27 38.12
CA TYR A 571 25.29 6.59 38.25
C TYR A 571 25.06 6.90 39.72
N ALA A 572 25.70 7.96 40.22
CA ALA A 572 25.51 8.43 41.61
C ALA A 572 24.15 9.13 41.81
N GLY A 573 23.55 9.63 40.72
CA GLY A 573 22.24 10.28 40.73
C GLY A 573 21.76 10.68 39.34
N ALA A 574 20.61 11.35 39.26
CA ALA A 574 19.99 11.73 38.00
C ALA A 574 20.83 12.69 37.16
N VAL A 575 21.45 13.70 37.79
CA VAL A 575 22.29 14.69 37.09
C VAL A 575 23.55 14.04 36.53
N ASP A 576 24.14 13.11 37.27
CA ASP A 576 25.30 12.33 36.83
C ASP A 576 24.93 11.41 35.65
N ALA A 577 23.78 10.73 35.73
CA ALA A 577 23.25 9.93 34.61
C ALA A 577 23.00 10.76 33.34
N VAL A 578 22.53 12.01 33.46
CA VAL A 578 22.37 12.93 32.33
C VAL A 578 23.74 13.28 31.72
N LYS A 579 24.70 13.73 32.53
CA LYS A 579 26.03 14.12 32.07
C LYS A 579 26.74 12.96 31.37
N GLN A 580 26.73 11.78 31.98
CA GLN A 580 27.36 10.59 31.39
C GLN A 580 26.64 10.13 30.12
N THR A 581 25.30 10.20 30.06
CA THR A 581 24.55 9.83 28.84
C THR A 581 24.87 10.76 27.69
N ILE A 582 24.90 12.07 27.93
CA ILE A 582 25.25 13.05 26.89
C ILE A 582 26.69 12.89 26.44
N ALA A 583 27.62 12.61 27.37
CA ALA A 583 29.03 12.40 27.04
C ALA A 583 29.29 11.12 26.23
N THR A 584 28.54 10.04 26.49
CA THR A 584 28.78 8.71 25.86
C THR A 584 27.93 8.46 24.61
N GLU A 585 26.65 8.87 24.62
CA GLU A 585 25.69 8.60 23.55
C GLU A 585 25.26 9.86 22.78
N GLY A 586 25.72 11.03 23.21
CA GLY A 586 25.26 12.31 22.70
C GLY A 586 23.85 12.69 23.17
N PRO A 587 23.35 13.89 22.81
CA PRO A 587 22.02 14.36 23.21
C PRO A 587 20.87 13.50 22.65
N ARG A 588 21.07 12.86 21.49
CA ARG A 588 20.11 11.92 20.92
C ARG A 588 19.92 10.65 21.77
N GLY A 589 20.89 10.30 22.61
CA GLY A 589 20.79 9.19 23.55
C GLY A 589 19.64 9.33 24.56
N LEU A 590 19.23 10.57 24.89
CA LEU A 590 18.10 10.84 25.78
C LEU A 590 16.74 10.45 25.15
N TYR A 591 16.65 10.40 23.82
CA TYR A 591 15.43 10.09 23.06
C TYR A 591 15.35 8.64 22.58
N LYS A 592 16.30 7.81 23.02
CA LYS A 592 16.39 6.41 22.63
C LYS A 592 15.17 5.62 23.15
N GLY A 593 14.55 4.84 22.29
CA GLY A 593 13.33 4.08 22.62
C GLY A 593 12.01 4.85 22.50
N MET A 594 12.01 6.12 22.07
CA MET A 594 10.79 6.93 21.92
C MET A 594 9.86 6.46 20.79
N GLY A 595 10.41 5.80 19.76
CA GLY A 595 9.64 5.41 18.58
C GLY A 595 8.49 4.43 18.86
N ALA A 596 8.68 3.47 19.78
CA ALA A 596 7.63 2.49 20.06
C ALA A 596 6.42 3.14 20.77
N PRO A 597 6.60 3.90 21.88
CA PRO A 597 5.49 4.60 22.53
C PRO A 597 4.79 5.63 21.63
N LEU A 598 5.53 6.33 20.76
CA LEU A 598 4.96 7.35 19.87
C LEU A 598 4.01 6.73 18.83
N ALA A 599 4.37 5.56 18.28
CA ALA A 599 3.53 4.85 17.32
C ALA A 599 2.21 4.35 17.92
N THR A 600 2.17 4.14 19.24
CA THR A 600 1.05 3.52 19.95
C THR A 600 0.20 4.50 20.77
N VAL A 601 0.58 5.78 20.84
CA VAL A 601 -0.06 6.76 21.76
C VAL A 601 -1.57 6.91 21.53
N ALA A 602 -2.01 6.94 20.27
CA ALA A 602 -3.41 7.02 19.91
C ALA A 602 -4.18 5.74 20.29
N ALA A 603 -3.60 4.58 20.04
CA ALA A 603 -4.19 3.30 20.39
C ALA A 603 -4.32 3.11 21.91
N PHE A 604 -3.35 3.59 22.69
CA PHE A 604 -3.43 3.57 24.16
C PHE A 604 -4.60 4.39 24.68
N ASN A 605 -4.71 5.64 24.24
CA ASN A 605 -5.75 6.53 24.71
C ASN A 605 -7.14 6.05 24.27
N ALA A 606 -7.28 5.63 23.01
CA ALA A 606 -8.53 5.07 22.51
C ALA A 606 -8.96 3.83 23.32
N LEU A 607 -8.07 2.86 23.51
CA LEU A 607 -8.37 1.64 24.26
C LEU A 607 -8.76 1.94 25.72
N LEU A 608 -8.03 2.86 26.38
CA LEU A 608 -8.32 3.27 27.76
C LEU A 608 -9.74 3.86 27.87
N PHE A 609 -10.09 4.83 27.03
CA PHE A 609 -11.39 5.51 27.10
C PHE A 609 -12.55 4.61 26.64
N THR A 610 -12.37 3.80 25.60
CA THR A 610 -13.41 2.88 25.12
C THR A 610 -13.73 1.81 26.17
N VAL A 611 -12.72 1.14 26.72
CA VAL A 611 -12.94 0.08 27.72
C VAL A 611 -13.49 0.67 29.00
N ARG A 612 -13.01 1.85 29.43
CA ARG A 612 -13.60 2.56 30.57
C ARG A 612 -15.07 2.90 30.31
N GLY A 613 -15.42 3.46 29.15
CA GLY A 613 -16.80 3.79 28.80
C GLY A 613 -17.73 2.56 28.82
N GLN A 614 -17.26 1.43 28.30
CA GLN A 614 -17.99 0.16 28.36
C GLN A 614 -18.14 -0.36 29.80
N MET A 615 -17.08 -0.30 30.61
CA MET A 615 -17.14 -0.71 32.02
C MET A 615 -18.07 0.20 32.83
N GLU A 616 -18.07 1.51 32.56
CA GLU A 616 -19.01 2.44 33.18
C GLU A 616 -20.46 2.13 32.77
N ALA A 617 -20.71 1.81 31.50
CA ALA A 617 -22.04 1.42 31.03
C ALA A 617 -22.56 0.14 31.71
N LEU A 618 -21.68 -0.86 31.90
CA LEU A 618 -22.03 -2.12 32.57
C LEU A 618 -22.26 -1.96 34.09
N LEU A 619 -21.57 -1.01 34.73
CA LEU A 619 -21.66 -0.79 36.17
C LEU A 619 -22.79 0.19 36.57
N ARG A 620 -23.39 0.89 35.60
CA ARG A 620 -24.54 1.77 35.83
C ARG A 620 -25.82 0.94 36.04
N SER A 621 -26.51 1.18 37.14
CA SER A 621 -27.81 0.53 37.42
C SER A 621 -28.98 1.19 36.69
N GLU A 622 -28.90 2.50 36.42
CA GLU A 622 -29.91 3.28 35.68
C GLU A 622 -29.25 4.28 34.71
N PRO A 623 -29.84 4.57 33.53
CA PRO A 623 -29.35 5.58 32.61
C PRO A 623 -29.39 6.99 33.23
N GLY A 624 -28.22 7.60 33.45
CA GLY A 624 -28.10 9.01 33.89
C GLY A 624 -27.66 9.23 35.34
N GLN A 625 -27.56 8.19 36.17
CA GLN A 625 -27.08 8.32 37.56
C GLN A 625 -25.55 8.51 37.63
N PRO A 626 -25.01 9.42 38.48
CA PRO A 626 -23.57 9.51 38.70
C PRO A 626 -23.03 8.24 39.36
N LEU A 627 -21.94 7.68 38.81
CA LEU A 627 -21.30 6.49 39.37
C LEU A 627 -20.73 6.78 40.77
N THR A 628 -20.85 5.80 41.65
CA THR A 628 -20.15 5.81 42.94
C THR A 628 -18.62 5.72 42.75
N VAL A 629 -17.85 6.23 43.72
CA VAL A 629 -16.37 6.17 43.70
C VAL A 629 -15.89 4.72 43.53
N ASN A 630 -16.55 3.76 44.18
CA ASN A 630 -16.19 2.34 44.07
C ASN A 630 -16.41 1.79 42.65
N GLN A 631 -17.50 2.17 41.97
CA GLN A 631 -17.74 1.79 40.58
C GLN A 631 -16.72 2.43 39.63
N GLN A 632 -16.33 3.69 39.86
CA GLN A 632 -15.26 4.36 39.10
C GLN A 632 -13.90 3.66 39.27
N VAL A 633 -13.58 3.21 40.49
CA VAL A 633 -12.37 2.42 40.78
C VAL A 633 -12.38 1.09 40.01
N VAL A 634 -13.51 0.37 39.98
CA VAL A 634 -13.65 -0.89 39.24
C VAL A 634 -13.58 -0.66 37.73
N ALA A 635 -14.21 0.39 37.20
CA ALA A 635 -14.12 0.75 35.79
C ALA A 635 -12.68 1.09 35.37
N GLY A 636 -11.98 1.87 36.19
CA GLY A 636 -10.56 2.18 36.00
C GLY A 636 -9.66 0.94 36.05
N ALA A 637 -9.90 0.03 36.98
CA ALA A 637 -9.19 -1.24 37.08
C ALA A 637 -9.38 -2.11 35.82
N GLY A 638 -10.63 -2.22 35.33
CA GLY A 638 -10.97 -2.97 34.11
C GLY A 638 -10.27 -2.40 32.86
N ALA A 639 -10.27 -1.08 32.70
CA ALA A 639 -9.54 -0.43 31.61
C ALA A 639 -8.02 -0.67 31.70
N GLY A 640 -7.46 -0.68 32.92
CA GLY A 640 -6.06 -1.01 33.16
C GLY A 640 -5.66 -2.43 32.71
N VAL A 641 -6.56 -3.41 32.81
CA VAL A 641 -6.32 -4.78 32.30
C VAL A 641 -6.14 -4.77 30.78
N ALA A 642 -7.08 -4.14 30.06
CA ALA A 642 -7.02 -4.07 28.59
C ALA A 642 -5.77 -3.33 28.11
N VAL A 643 -5.46 -2.19 28.72
CA VAL A 643 -4.27 -1.38 28.41
C VAL A 643 -2.97 -2.16 28.62
N SER A 644 -2.92 -3.05 29.63
CA SER A 644 -1.71 -3.82 29.95
C SER A 644 -1.22 -4.69 28.79
N PHE A 645 -2.13 -5.24 27.97
CA PHE A 645 -1.77 -6.08 26.82
C PHE A 645 -1.11 -5.29 25.70
N LEU A 646 -1.51 -4.03 25.51
CA LEU A 646 -0.87 -3.13 24.55
C LEU A 646 0.41 -2.49 25.14
N ALA A 647 0.42 -2.25 26.45
CA ALA A 647 1.51 -1.62 27.20
C ALA A 647 2.74 -2.52 27.26
N CYS A 648 2.56 -3.80 27.57
CA CYS A 648 3.66 -4.72 27.80
C CYS A 648 4.69 -4.79 26.64
N PRO A 649 4.31 -5.07 25.37
CA PRO A 649 5.28 -5.16 24.28
C PRO A 649 5.95 -3.82 23.98
N THR A 650 5.20 -2.72 24.04
CA THR A 650 5.71 -1.37 23.76
C THR A 650 6.69 -0.91 24.83
N GLU A 651 6.36 -1.11 26.11
CA GLU A 651 7.23 -0.79 27.24
C GLU A 651 8.47 -1.68 27.28
N LEU A 652 8.35 -2.98 26.97
CA LEU A 652 9.49 -3.89 26.89
C LEU A 652 10.53 -3.40 25.87
N ILE A 653 10.09 -3.05 24.65
CA ILE A 653 10.98 -2.55 23.59
C ILE A 653 11.63 -1.22 24.04
N LYS A 654 10.84 -0.31 24.63
CA LYS A 654 11.34 0.97 25.16
C LYS A 654 12.40 0.75 26.25
N CYS A 655 12.10 -0.02 27.29
CA CYS A 655 12.99 -0.24 28.42
C CYS A 655 14.30 -0.91 28.00
N ARG A 656 14.26 -1.89 27.09
CA ARG A 656 15.46 -2.53 26.54
C ARG A 656 16.32 -1.56 25.73
N LEU A 657 15.71 -0.70 24.91
CA LEU A 657 16.44 0.34 24.17
C LEU A 657 17.06 1.39 25.10
N GLN A 658 16.36 1.78 26.18
CA GLN A 658 16.86 2.75 27.16
C GLN A 658 17.97 2.18 28.05
N ALA A 659 17.95 0.87 28.32
CA ALA A 659 18.95 0.18 29.11
C ALA A 659 20.15 -0.34 28.29
N GLN A 660 20.28 0.02 27.00
CA GLN A 660 21.35 -0.49 26.14
C GLN A 660 22.76 -0.19 26.64
N SER A 661 22.99 0.92 27.33
CA SER A 661 24.31 1.23 27.91
C SER A 661 24.70 0.31 29.07
N ALA A 662 23.73 -0.28 29.76
CA ALA A 662 23.97 -1.32 30.77
C ALA A 662 24.11 -2.71 30.11
N LEU A 663 23.32 -2.98 29.07
CA LEU A 663 23.39 -4.23 28.30
C LEU A 663 24.67 -4.32 27.45
N ALA A 664 25.25 -3.18 27.03
CA ALA A 664 26.46 -3.14 26.21
C ALA A 664 27.70 -3.69 26.93
N GLU A 665 27.81 -3.52 28.24
CA GLU A 665 28.89 -4.10 29.06
C GLU A 665 28.75 -5.63 29.17
N ALA A 666 27.52 -6.13 29.34
CA ALA A 666 27.23 -7.57 29.34
C ALA A 666 27.42 -8.21 27.96
N ALA A 667 27.05 -7.49 26.89
CA ALA A 667 27.22 -7.92 25.50
C ALA A 667 28.68 -7.87 25.03
N ALA A 668 29.49 -6.92 25.53
CA ALA A 668 30.93 -6.88 25.27
C ALA A 668 31.65 -8.12 25.82
N ALA A 669 31.18 -8.68 26.94
CA ALA A 669 31.69 -9.94 27.49
C ALA A 669 31.25 -11.18 26.68
N SER A 670 30.26 -11.06 25.79
CA SER A 670 29.66 -12.19 25.04
C SER A 670 29.74 -12.06 23.51
N GLY A 671 30.34 -10.99 22.99
CA GLY A 671 30.63 -10.80 21.55
C GLY A 671 29.42 -10.56 20.65
N VAL A 672 28.24 -10.25 21.21
CA VAL A 672 26.99 -10.07 20.44
C VAL A 672 26.75 -8.60 20.12
N ALA A 673 26.49 -8.29 18.85
CA ALA A 673 26.14 -6.94 18.41
C ALA A 673 24.78 -6.50 18.97
N LEU A 674 24.71 -5.34 19.62
CA LEU A 674 23.45 -4.84 20.17
C LEU A 674 22.48 -4.35 19.06
N PRO A 675 21.16 -4.57 19.23
CA PRO A 675 20.15 -4.06 18.30
C PRO A 675 20.19 -2.53 18.21
N LYS A 676 19.97 -1.93 17.03
CA LYS A 676 20.09 -0.47 16.84
C LYS A 676 18.74 0.27 16.90
N GLY A 677 17.64 -0.40 16.54
CA GLY A 677 16.29 0.18 16.55
C GLY A 677 15.21 -0.64 17.28
N PRO A 678 13.99 -0.09 17.42
CA PRO A 678 12.86 -0.75 18.09
C PRO A 678 12.40 -2.02 17.37
N ILE A 679 12.40 -2.01 16.03
CA ILE A 679 12.07 -3.19 15.22
C ILE A 679 13.17 -4.27 15.38
N ASP A 680 14.44 -3.87 15.49
CA ASP A 680 15.53 -4.82 15.69
C ASP A 680 15.44 -5.48 17.07
N VAL A 681 15.09 -4.72 18.12
CA VAL A 681 14.83 -5.27 19.46
C VAL A 681 13.64 -6.23 19.41
N ALA A 682 12.54 -5.85 18.76
CA ALA A 682 11.38 -6.74 18.63
C ALA A 682 11.73 -8.05 17.90
N LYS A 683 12.44 -7.96 16.77
CA LYS A 683 12.94 -9.14 16.02
C LYS A 683 13.89 -9.98 16.86
N HIS A 684 14.79 -9.36 17.61
CA HIS A 684 15.72 -10.05 18.50
C HIS A 684 14.97 -10.82 19.60
N VAL A 685 14.00 -10.18 20.26
CA VAL A 685 13.17 -10.83 21.29
C VAL A 685 12.39 -12.01 20.71
N VAL A 686 11.75 -11.82 19.55
CA VAL A 686 10.99 -12.88 18.88
C VAL A 686 11.90 -14.04 18.46
N ARG A 687 13.13 -13.76 18.02
CA ARG A 687 14.11 -14.80 17.67
C ARG A 687 14.61 -15.58 18.89
N GLU A 688 14.78 -14.92 20.04
CA GLU A 688 15.33 -15.57 21.24
C GLU A 688 14.28 -16.30 22.09
N ALA A 689 13.08 -15.75 22.23
CA ALA A 689 12.05 -16.23 23.16
C ALA A 689 10.67 -16.41 22.50
N GLY A 690 10.57 -16.26 21.17
CA GLY A 690 9.31 -16.34 20.44
C GLY A 690 8.39 -15.15 20.68
N MET A 691 7.17 -15.20 20.13
CA MET A 691 6.17 -14.14 20.27
C MET A 691 5.77 -13.88 21.73
N LYS A 692 5.75 -14.94 22.55
CA LYS A 692 5.48 -14.84 24.00
C LYS A 692 6.56 -14.04 24.75
N GLY A 693 7.78 -13.97 24.21
CA GLY A 693 8.85 -13.15 24.76
C GLY A 693 8.50 -11.67 24.86
N LEU A 694 7.70 -11.13 23.92
CA LEU A 694 7.27 -9.73 23.95
C LEU A 694 6.36 -9.40 25.15
N PHE A 695 5.78 -10.42 25.79
CA PHE A 695 4.95 -10.28 26.98
C PHE A 695 5.72 -10.58 28.29
N LYS A 696 7.06 -10.65 28.24
CA LYS A 696 7.89 -10.74 29.45
C LYS A 696 7.70 -9.47 30.29
N GLY A 697 7.16 -9.64 31.49
CA GLY A 697 6.80 -8.53 32.37
C GLY A 697 5.32 -8.15 32.31
N LEU A 698 4.44 -8.95 31.69
CA LEU A 698 3.00 -8.67 31.69
C LEU A 698 2.40 -8.60 33.11
N VAL A 699 2.75 -9.53 34.00
CA VAL A 699 2.27 -9.53 35.41
C VAL A 699 2.63 -8.24 36.16
N PRO A 700 3.90 -7.78 36.18
CA PRO A 700 4.24 -6.50 36.82
C PRO A 700 3.69 -5.30 36.03
N THR A 701 3.47 -5.38 34.72
CA THR A 701 2.73 -4.35 33.97
C THR A 701 1.27 -4.26 34.43
N MET A 702 0.56 -5.39 34.56
CA MET A 702 -0.80 -5.43 35.10
C MET A 702 -0.85 -4.94 36.56
N GLY A 703 0.11 -5.35 37.39
CA GLY A 703 0.24 -4.88 38.76
C GLY A 703 0.55 -3.39 38.87
N ARG A 704 0.96 -2.74 37.77
CA ARG A 704 1.08 -1.29 37.67
C ARG A 704 -0.21 -0.68 37.16
N GLU A 705 -0.67 -1.09 35.99
CA GLU A 705 -1.80 -0.45 35.29
C GLU A 705 -3.13 -0.64 36.01
N VAL A 706 -3.38 -1.80 36.64
CA VAL A 706 -4.66 -2.07 37.31
C VAL A 706 -4.79 -1.24 38.61
N PRO A 707 -3.86 -1.33 39.60
CA PRO A 707 -3.97 -0.52 40.81
C PRO A 707 -3.77 0.96 40.52
N GLY A 708 -2.91 1.30 39.55
CA GLY A 708 -2.66 2.67 39.15
C GLY A 708 -3.94 3.35 38.66
N ASN A 709 -4.58 2.82 37.62
CA ASN A 709 -5.80 3.43 37.08
C ASN A 709 -6.94 3.43 38.11
N ALA A 710 -7.07 2.37 38.92
CA ALA A 710 -8.02 2.30 40.02
C ALA A 710 -7.84 3.45 41.04
N VAL A 711 -6.61 3.67 41.51
CA VAL A 711 -6.27 4.73 42.46
C VAL A 711 -6.42 6.12 41.83
N MET A 712 -6.01 6.30 40.57
CA MET A 712 -6.12 7.58 39.87
C MET A 712 -7.58 8.03 39.77
N PHE A 713 -8.48 7.17 39.29
CA PHE A 713 -9.90 7.52 39.16
C PHE A 713 -10.60 7.60 40.52
N GLY A 714 -10.26 6.73 41.48
CA GLY A 714 -10.80 6.79 42.85
C GLY A 714 -10.43 8.07 43.59
N VAL A 715 -9.16 8.49 43.54
CA VAL A 715 -8.70 9.75 44.16
C VAL A 715 -9.28 10.95 43.42
N TYR A 716 -9.36 10.91 42.09
CA TYR A 716 -9.96 11.98 41.31
C TYR A 716 -11.43 12.19 41.69
N GLU A 717 -12.23 11.12 41.72
CA GLU A 717 -13.66 11.21 42.07
C GLU A 717 -13.87 11.55 43.54
N GLY A 718 -13.14 10.91 44.45
CA GLY A 718 -13.23 11.18 45.88
C GLY A 718 -12.86 12.62 46.24
N THR A 719 -11.84 13.19 45.58
CA THR A 719 -11.44 14.59 45.81
C THR A 719 -12.48 15.55 45.24
N LYS A 720 -13.08 15.25 44.08
CA LYS A 720 -14.19 16.05 43.54
C LYS A 720 -15.41 16.04 44.46
N GLN A 721 -15.82 14.87 44.95
CA GLN A 721 -16.97 14.74 45.85
C GLN A 721 -16.72 15.45 47.20
N TYR A 722 -15.50 15.37 47.71
CA TYR A 722 -15.09 16.11 48.91
C TYR A 722 -15.17 17.63 48.70
N LEU A 723 -14.68 18.13 47.57
CA LEU A 723 -14.72 19.57 47.23
C LEU A 723 -16.13 20.06 46.85
N ALA A 724 -17.01 19.17 46.37
CA ALA A 724 -18.40 19.46 46.04
C ALA A 724 -19.34 19.43 47.27
N GLY A 725 -18.92 18.78 48.36
CA GLY A 725 -19.77 18.56 49.52
C GLY A 725 -20.88 17.51 49.29
N GLY A 726 -20.77 16.68 48.26
CA GLY A 726 -21.81 15.72 47.85
C GLY A 726 -21.47 14.95 46.57
N GLN A 727 -22.44 14.17 46.07
CA GLN A 727 -22.29 13.37 44.84
C GLN A 727 -22.45 14.21 43.55
N ASP A 728 -23.08 15.38 43.63
CA ASP A 728 -23.27 16.28 42.50
C ASP A 728 -22.03 17.15 42.26
N THR A 729 -21.12 16.67 41.41
CA THR A 729 -19.86 17.37 41.07
C THR A 729 -19.98 18.34 39.90
N SER A 730 -21.19 18.63 39.41
CA SER A 730 -21.44 19.43 38.20
C SER A 730 -21.06 20.91 38.33
N ASN A 731 -21.06 21.47 39.54
CA ASN A 731 -20.78 22.89 39.81
C ASN A 731 -19.34 23.19 40.24
N LEU A 732 -18.39 22.27 40.04
CA LEU A 732 -16.99 22.48 40.45
C LEU A 732 -16.24 23.42 39.51
N GLY A 733 -15.63 24.47 40.09
CA GLY A 733 -14.75 25.38 39.37
C GLY A 733 -13.50 24.70 38.80
N ARG A 734 -12.95 25.25 37.70
CA ARG A 734 -11.77 24.72 36.99
C ARG A 734 -10.55 24.49 37.91
N GLY A 735 -10.36 25.34 38.93
CA GLY A 735 -9.28 25.18 39.92
C GLY A 735 -9.41 23.91 40.77
N SER A 736 -10.63 23.55 41.19
CA SER A 736 -10.90 22.32 41.95
C SER A 736 -10.67 21.06 41.12
N LEU A 737 -10.96 21.10 39.82
CA LEU A 737 -10.68 20.01 38.88
C LEU A 737 -9.17 19.82 38.67
N ILE A 738 -8.41 20.91 38.53
CA ILE A 738 -6.94 20.87 38.40
C ILE A 738 -6.31 20.31 39.68
N LEU A 739 -6.76 20.76 40.85
CA LEU A 739 -6.28 20.24 42.14
C LEU A 739 -6.56 18.75 42.30
N SER A 740 -7.79 18.32 41.97
CA SER A 740 -8.20 16.90 42.04
C SER A 740 -7.39 16.04 41.07
N GLY A 741 -7.17 16.51 39.85
CA GLY A 741 -6.33 15.82 38.85
C GLY A 741 -4.85 15.75 39.26
N GLY A 742 -4.31 16.84 39.79
CA GLY A 742 -2.93 16.90 40.29
C GLY A 742 -2.69 15.97 41.47
N LEU A 743 -3.61 15.94 42.44
CA LEU A 743 -3.55 15.02 43.58
C LEU A 743 -3.68 13.56 43.14
N ALA A 744 -4.64 13.25 42.26
CA ALA A 744 -4.81 11.93 41.69
C ALA A 744 -3.54 11.43 40.98
N GLY A 745 -2.91 12.28 40.17
CA GLY A 745 -1.65 11.96 39.50
C GLY A 745 -0.48 11.73 40.46
N ALA A 746 -0.38 12.52 41.54
CA ALA A 746 0.66 12.35 42.56
C ALA A 746 0.51 11.02 43.33
N VAL A 747 -0.72 10.69 43.74
CA VAL A 747 -1.02 9.44 44.45
C VAL A 747 -0.88 8.21 43.54
N PHE A 748 -1.25 8.33 42.26
CA PHE A 748 -0.95 7.32 41.24
C PHE A 748 0.54 7.01 41.19
N TRP A 749 1.40 8.02 40.98
CA TRP A 749 2.83 7.79 40.87
C TRP A 749 3.43 7.25 42.16
N LEU A 750 2.97 7.69 43.34
CA LEU A 750 3.47 7.22 44.62
C LEU A 750 3.13 5.75 44.90
N SER A 751 1.91 5.33 44.56
CA SER A 751 1.40 3.97 44.79
C SER A 751 1.99 2.95 43.81
N VAL A 752 2.15 3.34 42.54
CA VAL A 752 2.56 2.41 41.47
C VAL A 752 4.07 2.24 41.36
N TYR A 753 4.84 3.15 41.96
CA TYR A 753 6.29 3.22 41.78
C TYR A 753 7.04 1.91 42.11
N PRO A 754 6.76 1.22 43.24
CA PRO A 754 7.45 -0.03 43.56
C PRO A 754 7.25 -1.09 42.48
N THR A 755 6.03 -1.20 41.94
CA THR A 755 5.71 -2.15 40.87
C THR A 755 6.36 -1.74 39.55
N ASP A 756 6.46 -0.44 39.26
CA ASP A 756 7.14 0.06 38.07
C ASP A 756 8.65 -0.23 38.08
N VAL A 757 9.32 -0.15 39.24
CA VAL A 757 10.73 -0.56 39.37
C VAL A 757 10.88 -2.06 39.09
N VAL A 758 10.04 -2.90 39.69
CA VAL A 758 10.06 -4.36 39.45
C VAL A 758 9.82 -4.69 37.97
N LYS A 759 8.88 -3.99 37.33
CA LYS A 759 8.58 -4.13 35.90
C LYS A 759 9.78 -3.80 35.03
N SER A 760 10.39 -2.62 35.22
CA SER A 760 11.53 -2.17 34.42
C SER A 760 12.72 -3.13 34.51
N VAL A 761 13.03 -3.62 35.72
CA VAL A 761 14.14 -4.55 35.93
C VAL A 761 13.88 -5.90 35.25
N ILE A 762 12.65 -6.43 35.29
CA ILE A 762 12.29 -7.69 34.63
C ILE A 762 12.27 -7.57 33.10
N GLN A 763 11.77 -6.46 32.56
CA GLN A 763 11.71 -6.21 31.12
C GLN A 763 13.12 -6.09 30.49
N VAL A 764 14.09 -5.57 31.25
CA VAL A 764 15.50 -5.46 30.83
C VAL A 764 16.27 -6.77 31.02
N ASP A 765 15.82 -7.66 31.92
CA ASP A 765 16.52 -8.92 32.24
C ASP A 765 16.66 -9.87 31.04
N ASP A 766 17.72 -10.67 31.03
CA ASP A 766 18.06 -11.60 29.94
C ASP A 766 17.06 -12.76 29.84
N TYR A 767 16.87 -13.35 28.65
CA TYR A 767 16.00 -14.51 28.46
C TYR A 767 16.68 -15.84 28.74
N LYS A 768 17.97 -15.96 28.42
CA LYS A 768 18.75 -17.20 28.55
C LYS A 768 19.35 -17.35 29.94
N LYS A 769 19.70 -16.24 30.59
CA LYS A 769 20.25 -16.20 31.96
C LYS A 769 19.49 -15.18 32.82
N PRO A 770 18.22 -15.42 33.16
CA PRO A 770 17.44 -14.48 33.95
C PRO A 770 18.02 -14.33 35.37
N ARG A 771 18.23 -13.08 35.81
CA ARG A 771 18.62 -12.77 37.19
C ARG A 771 17.46 -12.97 38.17
N TYR A 772 16.23 -12.91 37.68
CA TYR A 772 15.00 -13.00 38.47
C TYR A 772 14.09 -14.11 37.95
N SER A 773 13.58 -14.97 38.84
CA SER A 773 12.64 -16.03 38.47
C SER A 773 11.21 -15.53 38.24
N GLY A 774 10.90 -14.32 38.71
CA GLY A 774 9.60 -13.66 38.53
C GLY A 774 9.47 -12.36 39.34
N SER A 775 8.30 -11.74 39.32
CA SER A 775 8.02 -10.46 39.99
C SER A 775 8.23 -10.47 41.50
N VAL A 776 7.82 -11.55 42.16
CA VAL A 776 7.96 -11.70 43.62
C VAL A 776 9.43 -11.89 44.00
N ASP A 777 10.19 -12.64 43.21
CA ASP A 777 11.63 -12.83 43.42
C ASP A 777 12.42 -11.52 43.17
N ALA A 778 12.08 -10.78 42.12
CA ALA A 778 12.64 -9.46 41.85
C ALA A 778 12.36 -8.48 42.99
N PHE A 779 11.11 -8.41 43.48
CA PHE A 779 10.76 -7.56 44.61
C PHE A 779 11.57 -7.90 45.87
N LYS A 780 11.65 -9.19 46.24
CA LYS A 780 12.41 -9.65 47.41
C LYS A 780 13.90 -9.36 47.29
N LYS A 781 14.50 -9.62 46.13
CA LYS A 781 15.93 -9.37 45.87
C LYS A 781 16.28 -7.88 45.89
N ILE A 782 15.42 -7.02 45.33
CA ILE A 782 15.60 -5.56 45.37
C ILE A 782 15.50 -5.07 46.82
N LEU A 783 14.50 -5.53 47.57
CA LEU A 783 14.31 -5.16 48.97
C LEU A 783 15.47 -5.62 49.86
N ALA A 784 16.02 -6.81 49.61
CA ALA A 784 17.17 -7.34 50.35
C ALA A 784 18.49 -6.61 50.01
N ALA A 785 18.66 -6.14 48.77
CA ALA A 785 19.90 -5.49 48.32
C ALA A 785 19.94 -3.98 48.62
N ASP A 786 18.88 -3.25 48.24
CA ASP A 786 18.84 -1.78 48.25
C ASP A 786 17.82 -1.21 49.27
N GLY A 787 17.10 -2.08 50.00
CA GLY A 787 16.04 -1.69 50.93
C GLY A 787 14.86 -1.00 50.23
N VAL A 788 14.02 -0.33 51.02
CA VAL A 788 12.85 0.42 50.51
C VAL A 788 13.25 1.55 49.55
N LYS A 789 14.46 2.11 49.72
CA LYS A 789 15.00 3.15 48.81
C LYS A 789 15.22 2.62 47.40
N GLY A 790 15.56 1.34 47.23
CA GLY A 790 15.68 0.69 45.92
C GLY A 790 14.38 0.67 45.13
N LEU A 791 13.24 0.48 45.82
CA LEU A 791 11.91 0.49 45.21
C LEU A 791 11.45 1.87 44.73
N TYR A 792 12.11 2.95 45.18
CA TYR A 792 11.83 4.35 44.77
C TYR A 792 12.97 4.98 43.96
N LYS A 793 13.86 4.15 43.41
CA LYS A 793 15.00 4.60 42.61
C LYS A 793 14.53 5.19 41.27
N GLY A 794 14.87 6.47 41.04
CA GLY A 794 14.43 7.23 39.86
C GLY A 794 13.15 8.04 40.06
N PHE A 795 12.60 8.09 41.29
CA PHE A 795 11.35 8.81 41.58
C PHE A 795 11.48 10.32 41.30
N GLY A 796 12.64 10.90 41.63
CA GLY A 796 12.94 12.32 41.35
C GLY A 796 12.76 12.70 39.88
N PRO A 797 13.45 12.04 38.93
CA PRO A 797 13.22 12.24 37.49
C PRO A 797 11.76 12.05 37.05
N ALA A 798 11.07 11.05 37.60
CA ALA A 798 9.66 10.79 37.28
C ALA A 798 8.74 11.93 37.73
N MET A 799 8.98 12.50 38.91
CA MET A 799 8.24 13.67 39.40
C MET A 799 8.63 14.95 38.67
N ALA A 800 9.91 15.14 38.36
CA ALA A 800 10.38 16.30 37.60
C ALA A 800 9.82 16.35 36.16
N ARG A 801 9.46 15.19 35.60
CA ARG A 801 8.79 15.06 34.30
C ARG A 801 7.39 15.68 34.30
N SER A 802 6.64 15.56 35.40
CA SER A 802 5.19 15.79 35.38
C SER A 802 4.81 17.20 34.97
N VAL A 803 5.52 18.21 35.48
CA VAL A 803 5.27 19.62 35.19
C VAL A 803 5.50 19.96 33.70
N PRO A 804 6.69 19.73 33.11
CA PRO A 804 6.94 20.09 31.72
C PRO A 804 6.15 19.23 30.73
N ALA A 805 5.96 17.93 31.01
CA ALA A 805 5.22 17.06 30.10
C ALA A 805 3.72 17.40 30.06
N ASN A 806 3.11 17.68 31.22
CA ASN A 806 1.70 18.07 31.28
C ASN A 806 1.50 19.47 30.67
N ALA A 807 2.38 20.43 30.93
CA ALA A 807 2.33 21.75 30.28
C ALA A 807 2.36 21.65 28.76
N ALA A 808 3.25 20.82 28.21
CA ALA A 808 3.33 20.56 26.77
C ALA A 808 2.06 19.88 26.22
N THR A 809 1.43 18.99 27.01
CA THR A 809 0.18 18.32 26.64
C THR A 809 -0.95 19.32 26.48
N PHE A 810 -1.16 20.18 27.49
CA PHE A 810 -2.23 21.17 27.47
C PHE A 810 -2.01 22.21 26.37
N LEU A 811 -0.78 22.72 26.22
CA LEU A 811 -0.45 23.66 25.16
C LEU A 811 -0.70 23.06 23.77
N ALA A 812 -0.24 21.82 23.54
CA ALA A 812 -0.45 21.16 22.25
C ALA A 812 -1.92 20.80 22.01
N TYR A 813 -2.65 20.40 23.05
CA TYR A 813 -4.09 20.13 22.98
C TYR A 813 -4.86 21.41 22.61
N GLU A 814 -4.62 22.53 23.30
CA GLU A 814 -5.30 23.81 23.06
C GLU A 814 -5.00 24.34 21.67
N ILE A 815 -3.72 24.37 21.25
CA ILE A 815 -3.34 24.82 19.90
C ILE A 815 -3.97 23.92 18.83
N THR A 816 -3.98 22.61 19.04
CA THR A 816 -4.53 21.67 18.05
C THR A 816 -6.05 21.78 17.99
N ARG A 817 -6.73 21.87 19.14
CA ARG A 817 -8.18 22.05 19.19
C ARG A 817 -8.59 23.36 18.52
N SER A 818 -7.93 24.48 18.86
CA SER A 818 -8.19 25.78 18.22
C SER A 818 -7.87 25.82 16.72
N ALA A 819 -6.91 25.02 16.25
CA ALA A 819 -6.59 24.93 14.83
C ALA A 819 -7.57 24.04 14.04
N LEU A 820 -8.32 23.16 14.70
CA LEU A 820 -9.31 22.26 14.07
C LEU A 820 -10.72 22.86 14.01
N GLY A 821 -10.90 24.12 14.44
CA GLY A 821 -12.17 24.83 14.45
C GLY A 821 -12.96 24.53 15.71
#